data_AF-A0A812VAD0-F1
#
_entry.id   AF-A0A812VAD0-F1
#
_cell.length_a   1.000
_cell.length_b   1.000
_cell.length_c   1.000
_cell.angle_alpha   90.00
_cell.angle_beta   90.00
_cell.angle_gamma   90.00
#
_symmetry.space_group_name_H-M   'P 1'
#
loop_
_entity.id
_entity.type
_entity.pdbx_description
1 polymer ?
#
loop_
_entity_poly.entity_id
_entity_poly.type
_entity_poly.pdbx_seq_one_letter_code
_entity_poly.pdbx_strand_id
1 'polypeptide(L)'
;MDAQSYKDHCLIIIGGGGPADEILARRRLSAGGRLLHIQTREDDRVTTLTLEDLASCFFWQPPEAPTSEFGKRLGPSFRTYWSRTGPDTVELLDGQRLQIYVVEGQMRHVRILNRNGSVGAEASGHVVRNPDMDLASKLDVDVANQDLKASGTFSFRHVLLSSLILLAWHVTRWIISIDYELHARPDQLPWWRGTLAMVNGVVFCASGLFETWAVSLTGERPTYLTNSVGVLLGTALGIVGTSAQGADYLLAVLGLSGMFLGGPSLLYYLTQDRHHSRKLLPCVMWTLALLMGTAGGCILLSGIVVLYGLLLQEQVLVATVLLPVATAAVEMGTVMFTKVMYRRLVIRKRPAVPGDTSYLAMPFMLISAHSCSEAARLVASFSGAVSSGTFSWVGSACITLAMNIFVRLGWNRYLAFHCLRRMSPRLASEVAPSGWSKLHDDVKIYAGYFRFIAVVSLVFARAIYYEDLSFDGPRAPAFNFSAGCCLLALFLLELLEDQVVIRELLPMSPVSAEMLDTRTARMNADFGRLVTLECRPNYEETENPWHLEELNEKGERRGSVSIVPGKPVELLDQRHSLGERRFSFRSTFRRWLGQERKVIPALTLHGLREMPLPAQLSAMAIACEITVTYLNATLSPGFARGLCQTPPAFQGLVMLWWPVPLQC
;
A
#
# COMPACT_ATOMS: atom_id res chain seq x y z
N MET A 1 12.97 -27.06 -8.22
CA MET A 1 11.59 -26.62 -7.89
C MET A 1 10.64 -27.36 -8.82
N ASP A 2 9.41 -27.66 -8.40
CA ASP A 2 8.45 -28.30 -9.31
C ASP A 2 7.96 -27.33 -10.42
N ALA A 3 7.30 -27.88 -11.44
CA ALA A 3 6.83 -27.11 -12.60
C ALA A 3 5.81 -26.02 -12.23
N GLN A 4 4.92 -26.30 -11.26
CA GLN A 4 3.91 -25.33 -10.81
C GLN A 4 4.57 -24.19 -10.02
N SER A 5 5.65 -24.45 -9.28
CA SER A 5 6.40 -23.43 -8.54
C SER A 5 7.02 -22.40 -9.49
N TYR A 6 7.66 -22.81 -10.60
CA TYR A 6 8.16 -21.87 -11.61
C TYR A 6 7.02 -21.00 -12.18
N LYS A 7 5.89 -21.62 -12.51
CA LYS A 7 4.68 -20.93 -12.98
C LYS A 7 4.08 -19.99 -11.93
N ASP A 8 4.11 -20.32 -10.65
CA ASP A 8 3.61 -19.45 -9.58
C ASP A 8 4.47 -18.19 -9.42
N HIS A 9 5.81 -18.30 -9.54
CA HIS A 9 6.71 -17.15 -9.43
C HIS A 9 6.48 -16.12 -10.54
N CYS A 10 6.55 -16.55 -11.81
CA CYS A 10 6.39 -15.68 -12.98
C CYS A 10 5.99 -16.47 -14.24
N LEU A 11 5.14 -15.88 -15.08
CA LEU A 11 4.97 -16.28 -16.48
C LEU A 11 5.88 -15.42 -17.34
N ILE A 12 6.65 -16.02 -18.23
CA ILE A 12 7.55 -15.30 -19.15
C ILE A 12 7.03 -15.55 -20.57
N ILE A 13 6.54 -14.50 -21.24
CA ILE A 13 6.09 -14.57 -22.64
C ILE A 13 7.16 -13.95 -23.53
N ILE A 14 7.59 -14.67 -24.55
CA ILE A 14 8.51 -14.20 -25.59
C ILE A 14 7.70 -14.19 -26.89
N GLY A 15 7.51 -13.02 -27.49
CA GLY A 15 6.64 -12.91 -28.67
C GLY A 15 6.54 -11.49 -29.23
N GLY A 16 5.84 -11.34 -30.36
CA GLY A 16 5.67 -10.05 -31.03
C GLY A 16 4.75 -9.05 -30.33
N GLY A 17 4.04 -9.46 -29.27
CA GLY A 17 2.98 -8.69 -28.63
C GLY A 17 1.61 -8.84 -29.32
N GLY A 18 1.34 -9.99 -29.92
CA GLY A 18 0.10 -10.29 -30.64
C GLY A 18 -1.11 -10.58 -29.71
N PRO A 19 -2.28 -10.93 -30.28
CA PRO A 19 -3.48 -11.22 -29.51
C PRO A 19 -3.32 -12.40 -28.52
N ALA A 20 -2.55 -13.42 -28.89
CA ALA A 20 -2.26 -14.57 -28.04
C ALA A 20 -1.44 -14.18 -26.79
N ASP A 21 -0.36 -13.40 -26.98
CA ASP A 21 0.42 -12.80 -25.89
C ASP A 21 -0.50 -12.00 -24.96
N GLU A 22 -1.40 -11.18 -25.52
CA GLU A 22 -2.30 -10.32 -24.75
C GLU A 22 -3.32 -11.12 -23.93
N ILE A 23 -3.89 -12.20 -24.48
CA ILE A 23 -4.82 -13.08 -23.77
C ILE A 23 -4.12 -13.80 -22.61
N LEU A 24 -2.94 -14.37 -22.84
CA LEU A 24 -2.14 -15.00 -21.78
C LEU A 24 -1.75 -14.00 -20.69
N ALA A 25 -1.30 -12.81 -21.08
CA ALA A 25 -0.95 -11.73 -20.18
C ALA A 25 -2.14 -11.31 -19.30
N ARG A 26 -3.31 -11.05 -19.90
CA ARG A 26 -4.54 -10.65 -19.18
C ARG A 26 -5.02 -11.75 -18.24
N ARG A 27 -5.03 -13.02 -18.67
CA ARG A 27 -5.39 -14.17 -17.81
C ARG A 27 -4.43 -14.28 -16.63
N ARG A 28 -3.12 -14.19 -16.87
CA ARG A 28 -2.08 -14.28 -15.83
C ARG A 28 -2.18 -13.18 -14.78
N LEU A 29 -2.33 -11.93 -15.21
CA LEU A 29 -2.47 -10.78 -14.32
C LEU A 29 -3.76 -10.87 -13.51
N SER A 30 -4.85 -11.35 -14.12
CA SER A 30 -6.14 -11.58 -13.45
C SER A 30 -6.08 -12.68 -12.38
N ALA A 31 -5.31 -13.75 -12.63
CA ALA A 31 -5.05 -14.80 -11.64
C ALA A 31 -4.23 -14.33 -10.42
N GLY A 32 -3.67 -13.11 -10.48
CA GLY A 32 -2.84 -12.50 -9.45
C GLY A 32 -1.33 -12.70 -9.64
N GLY A 33 -0.93 -13.22 -10.79
CA GLY A 33 0.44 -13.62 -11.07
C GLY A 33 1.29 -12.56 -11.76
N ARG A 34 2.61 -12.70 -11.61
CA ARG A 34 3.58 -11.87 -12.33
C ARG A 34 3.74 -12.31 -13.77
N LEU A 35 4.07 -11.35 -14.61
CA LEU A 35 4.31 -11.48 -16.03
C LEU A 35 5.58 -10.72 -16.40
N LEU A 36 6.50 -11.40 -17.10
CA LEU A 36 7.55 -10.79 -17.88
C LEU A 36 7.22 -10.99 -19.38
N HIS A 37 7.01 -9.92 -20.14
CA HIS A 37 6.91 -9.98 -21.60
C HIS A 37 8.20 -9.47 -22.23
N ILE A 38 8.84 -10.30 -23.05
CA ILE A 38 10.01 -9.94 -23.85
C ILE A 38 9.54 -9.83 -25.29
N GLN A 39 9.34 -8.59 -25.74
CA GLN A 39 8.94 -8.30 -27.10
C GLN A 39 10.10 -8.54 -28.04
N THR A 40 9.95 -9.53 -28.92
CA THR A 40 10.93 -9.91 -29.94
C THR A 40 10.30 -9.80 -31.32
N ARG A 41 11.06 -9.30 -32.29
CA ARG A 41 10.75 -9.52 -33.71
C ARG A 41 11.11 -10.96 -34.06
N GLU A 42 10.59 -11.50 -35.17
CA GLU A 42 11.02 -12.81 -35.67
C GLU A 42 12.48 -12.70 -36.09
N ASP A 43 13.38 -13.29 -35.31
CA ASP A 43 14.80 -12.90 -35.31
C ASP A 43 15.69 -14.01 -34.74
N ASP A 44 16.82 -14.25 -35.40
CA ASP A 44 17.84 -15.25 -35.06
C ASP A 44 18.54 -14.97 -33.70
N ARG A 45 18.29 -13.80 -33.10
CA ARG A 45 18.77 -13.42 -31.76
C ARG A 45 18.20 -14.26 -30.61
N VAL A 46 17.18 -15.11 -30.84
CA VAL A 46 16.58 -15.97 -29.81
C VAL A 46 17.08 -17.42 -29.90
N THR A 47 17.97 -17.78 -28.99
CA THR A 47 18.61 -19.11 -28.89
C THR A 47 18.01 -19.94 -27.75
N THR A 48 17.86 -21.24 -27.95
CA THR A 48 17.42 -22.19 -26.91
C THR A 48 18.60 -23.09 -26.53
N LEU A 49 18.85 -23.23 -25.24
CA LEU A 49 19.92 -24.05 -24.65
C LEU A 49 19.30 -25.03 -23.63
N THR A 50 19.88 -26.23 -23.51
CA THR A 50 19.49 -27.19 -22.46
C THR A 50 20.54 -27.12 -21.36
N LEU A 51 20.11 -27.02 -20.08
CA LEU A 51 21.06 -26.96 -18.96
C LEU A 51 20.44 -27.56 -17.69
N GLU A 52 20.98 -28.69 -17.25
CA GLU A 52 20.40 -29.50 -16.17
C GLU A 52 20.59 -28.86 -14.78
N ASP A 53 21.72 -28.19 -14.56
CA ASP A 53 22.11 -27.60 -13.27
C ASP A 53 21.20 -26.46 -12.76
N LEU A 54 20.27 -25.95 -13.58
CA LEU A 54 19.37 -24.85 -13.22
C LEU A 54 18.07 -25.29 -12.53
N ALA A 55 17.80 -26.60 -12.39
CA ALA A 55 16.55 -27.15 -11.86
C ALA A 55 16.20 -26.73 -10.41
N SER A 56 17.18 -26.28 -9.64
CA SER A 56 17.01 -25.77 -8.28
C SER A 56 17.05 -24.24 -8.17
N CYS A 57 17.43 -23.53 -9.24
CA CYS A 57 17.69 -22.10 -9.19
C CYS A 57 16.44 -21.23 -9.36
N PHE A 58 16.37 -20.12 -8.62
CA PHE A 58 15.46 -19.00 -8.91
C PHE A 58 16.24 -17.69 -9.03
N PHE A 59 16.20 -17.10 -10.23
CA PHE A 59 16.76 -15.79 -10.55
C PHE A 59 15.65 -14.77 -10.84
N TRP A 60 15.80 -13.57 -10.30
CA TRP A 60 14.93 -12.43 -10.60
C TRP A 60 15.72 -11.13 -10.69
N GLN A 61 16.22 -10.85 -11.88
CA GLN A 61 16.84 -9.60 -12.29
C GLN A 61 16.10 -9.11 -13.55
N PRO A 62 14.87 -8.54 -13.39
CA PRO A 62 14.11 -8.04 -14.53
C PRO A 62 14.88 -6.90 -15.21
N PRO A 63 14.75 -6.74 -16.54
CA PRO A 63 15.55 -5.75 -17.26
C PRO A 63 15.13 -4.34 -16.88
N GLU A 64 16.10 -3.43 -16.77
CA GLU A 64 15.83 -2.04 -16.40
C GLU A 64 15.30 -1.16 -17.56
N ALA A 65 14.99 -1.78 -18.71
CA ALA A 65 14.51 -1.14 -19.93
C ALA A 65 13.13 -0.44 -19.74
N PRO A 66 12.80 0.57 -20.56
CA PRO A 66 11.47 1.18 -20.57
C PRO A 66 10.39 0.17 -20.98
N THR A 67 9.18 0.37 -20.46
CA THR A 67 8.00 -0.47 -20.75
C THR A 67 7.66 -0.43 -22.24
N SER A 68 7.65 -1.59 -22.89
CA SER A 68 7.32 -1.75 -24.31
C SER A 68 5.89 -1.32 -24.65
N GLU A 69 5.60 -1.07 -25.94
CA GLU A 69 4.25 -0.73 -26.43
C GLU A 69 3.21 -1.81 -26.09
N PHE A 70 3.62 -3.08 -26.03
CA PHE A 70 2.76 -4.16 -25.53
C PHE A 70 2.37 -3.96 -24.05
N GLY A 71 3.32 -3.60 -23.18
CA GLY A 71 3.02 -3.34 -21.77
C GLY A 71 2.11 -2.15 -21.54
N LYS A 72 2.25 -1.09 -22.35
CA LYS A 72 1.35 0.08 -22.29
C LYS A 72 -0.11 -0.29 -22.55
N ARG A 73 -0.39 -1.31 -23.38
CA ARG A 73 -1.75 -1.85 -23.61
C ARG A 73 -2.31 -2.65 -22.43
N LEU A 74 -1.44 -3.25 -21.61
CA LEU A 74 -1.83 -4.02 -20.44
C LEU A 74 -2.15 -3.14 -19.22
N GLY A 75 -1.63 -1.92 -19.18
CA GLY A 75 -1.98 -0.92 -18.17
C GLY A 75 -0.84 0.02 -17.80
N PRO A 76 -1.05 0.94 -16.85
CA PRO A 76 0.00 1.83 -16.36
C PRO A 76 1.06 1.04 -15.58
N SER A 77 2.29 1.03 -16.11
CA SER A 77 3.48 0.51 -15.41
C SER A 77 4.15 1.64 -14.63
N PHE A 78 3.89 1.71 -13.32
CA PHE A 78 4.60 2.63 -12.42
C PHE A 78 5.78 1.92 -11.73
N ARG A 79 6.89 2.62 -11.54
CA ARG A 79 8.12 2.07 -10.94
C ARG A 79 8.71 3.07 -9.97
N THR A 80 8.96 2.65 -8.74
CA THR A 80 9.78 3.35 -7.75
C THR A 80 11.11 2.60 -7.55
N TYR A 81 11.94 3.04 -6.59
CA TYR A 81 13.11 2.26 -6.16
C TYR A 81 12.75 0.85 -5.65
N TRP A 82 11.59 0.69 -5.01
CA TRP A 82 11.20 -0.53 -4.29
C TRP A 82 10.06 -1.30 -4.93
N SER A 83 9.17 -0.65 -5.67
CA SER A 83 7.92 -1.22 -6.21
C SER A 83 7.87 -1.15 -7.73
N ARG A 84 7.20 -2.12 -8.35
CA ARG A 84 6.76 -2.07 -9.74
C ARG A 84 5.31 -2.53 -9.85
N THR A 85 4.45 -1.66 -10.36
CA THR A 85 3.04 -1.91 -10.64
C THR A 85 2.87 -2.40 -12.07
N GLY A 86 1.99 -3.39 -12.28
CA GLY A 86 1.77 -3.99 -13.59
C GLY A 86 2.93 -4.89 -14.07
N PRO A 87 2.86 -5.39 -15.32
CA PRO A 87 3.82 -6.36 -15.84
C PRO A 87 5.21 -5.77 -16.08
N ASP A 88 6.24 -6.60 -15.96
CA ASP A 88 7.54 -6.32 -16.53
C ASP A 88 7.44 -6.53 -18.05
N THR A 89 7.48 -5.49 -18.88
CA THR A 89 7.57 -5.66 -20.34
C THR A 89 8.73 -4.89 -20.91
N VAL A 90 9.43 -5.51 -21.86
CA VAL A 90 10.65 -4.98 -22.47
C VAL A 90 10.69 -5.30 -23.96
N GLU A 91 11.38 -4.48 -24.74
CA GLU A 91 11.74 -4.82 -26.13
C GLU A 91 13.20 -5.31 -26.16
N LEU A 92 13.47 -6.37 -26.92
CA LEU A 92 14.84 -6.90 -27.08
C LEU A 92 15.64 -5.98 -28.01
N LEU A 93 16.43 -5.08 -27.41
CA LEU A 93 17.14 -4.00 -28.11
C LEU A 93 18.14 -4.54 -29.15
N ASP A 94 18.45 -3.71 -30.15
CA ASP A 94 19.37 -4.07 -31.22
C ASP A 94 20.75 -4.50 -30.68
N GLY A 95 21.23 -5.65 -31.15
CA GLY A 95 22.46 -6.28 -30.68
C GLY A 95 22.35 -7.02 -29.33
N GLN A 96 21.22 -6.97 -28.62
CA GLN A 96 20.97 -7.90 -27.51
C GLN A 96 20.56 -9.29 -28.04
N ARG A 97 20.93 -10.34 -27.32
CA ARG A 97 20.55 -11.73 -27.62
C ARG A 97 19.73 -12.30 -26.45
N LEU A 98 18.78 -13.17 -26.77
CA LEU A 98 17.96 -13.87 -25.78
C LEU A 98 18.36 -15.35 -25.75
N GLN A 99 18.70 -15.85 -24.57
CA GLN A 99 18.93 -17.26 -24.30
C GLN A 99 17.77 -17.80 -23.47
N ILE A 100 17.08 -18.82 -23.98
CA ILE A 100 16.04 -19.57 -23.29
C ILE A 100 16.66 -20.87 -22.80
N TYR A 101 16.52 -21.17 -21.51
CA TYR A 101 17.07 -22.38 -20.91
C TYR A 101 15.95 -23.40 -20.65
N VAL A 102 16.13 -24.59 -21.24
CA VAL A 102 15.31 -25.78 -21.07
C VAL A 102 15.87 -26.59 -19.91
N VAL A 103 15.00 -26.86 -18.94
CA VAL A 103 15.30 -27.51 -17.67
C VAL A 103 14.20 -28.54 -17.42
N GLU A 104 14.55 -29.81 -17.22
CA GLU A 104 13.58 -30.93 -17.15
C GLU A 104 12.60 -30.96 -18.34
N GLY A 105 13.11 -30.70 -19.55
CA GLY A 105 12.30 -30.67 -20.78
C GLY A 105 11.35 -29.46 -20.93
N GLN A 106 11.37 -28.51 -19.99
CA GLN A 106 10.52 -27.31 -20.03
C GLN A 106 11.35 -26.03 -20.12
N MET A 107 10.90 -25.05 -20.91
CA MET A 107 11.52 -23.71 -20.91
C MET A 107 11.18 -23.01 -19.59
N ARG A 108 12.18 -22.77 -18.74
CA ARG A 108 11.97 -22.32 -17.34
C ARG A 108 12.79 -21.10 -16.91
N HIS A 109 13.69 -20.63 -17.77
CA HIS A 109 14.60 -19.54 -17.45
C HIS A 109 15.03 -18.79 -18.72
N VAL A 110 15.23 -17.49 -18.60
CA VAL A 110 15.67 -16.60 -19.70
C VAL A 110 16.79 -15.68 -19.26
N ARG A 111 17.73 -15.43 -20.18
CA ARG A 111 18.85 -14.51 -20.00
C ARG A 111 18.94 -13.59 -21.21
N ILE A 112 18.94 -12.29 -20.97
CA ILE A 112 19.19 -11.26 -22.00
C ILE A 112 20.67 -10.88 -21.93
N LEU A 113 21.40 -11.20 -23.00
CA LEU A 113 22.79 -10.79 -23.18
C LEU A 113 22.85 -9.45 -23.92
N ASN A 114 23.69 -8.55 -23.45
CA ASN A 114 24.03 -7.31 -24.14
C ASN A 114 24.96 -7.58 -25.34
N ARG A 115 25.19 -6.55 -26.17
CA ARG A 115 26.06 -6.63 -27.37
C ARG A 115 27.50 -7.09 -27.07
N ASN A 116 28.00 -6.85 -25.86
CA ASN A 116 29.32 -7.29 -25.36
C ASN A 116 29.29 -8.69 -24.72
N GLY A 117 28.16 -9.40 -24.73
CA GLY A 117 27.97 -10.69 -24.07
C GLY A 117 27.72 -10.64 -22.56
N SER A 118 27.67 -9.45 -21.93
CA SER A 118 27.34 -9.35 -20.51
C SER A 118 25.85 -9.63 -20.25
N VAL A 119 25.52 -10.17 -19.07
CA VAL A 119 24.13 -10.42 -18.68
C VAL A 119 23.44 -9.10 -18.32
N GLY A 120 22.56 -8.62 -19.19
CA GLY A 120 21.76 -7.42 -18.93
C GLY A 120 20.55 -7.71 -18.03
N ALA A 121 19.93 -8.88 -18.19
CA ALA A 121 18.81 -9.32 -17.37
C ALA A 121 18.71 -10.85 -17.32
N GLU A 122 18.10 -11.37 -16.26
CA GLU A 122 17.98 -12.79 -16.01
C GLU A 122 16.73 -13.08 -15.17
N ALA A 123 15.88 -14.01 -15.62
CA ALA A 123 14.61 -14.29 -14.96
C ALA A 123 14.23 -15.77 -15.05
N SER A 124 13.68 -16.31 -13.96
CA SER A 124 13.16 -17.67 -13.87
C SER A 124 11.64 -17.65 -13.75
N GLY A 125 10.97 -18.58 -14.43
CA GLY A 125 9.51 -18.63 -14.52
C GLY A 125 9.07 -19.59 -15.62
N HIS A 126 7.77 -19.83 -15.75
CA HIS A 126 7.28 -20.64 -16.87
C HIS A 126 7.40 -19.86 -18.19
N VAL A 127 8.20 -20.33 -19.14
CA VAL A 127 8.49 -19.61 -20.39
C VAL A 127 7.63 -20.14 -21.54
N VAL A 128 6.96 -19.21 -22.23
CA VAL A 128 6.14 -19.47 -23.42
C VAL A 128 6.70 -18.64 -24.57
N ARG A 129 7.12 -19.30 -25.66
CA ARG A 129 7.66 -18.66 -26.87
C ARG A 129 6.63 -18.70 -27.98
N ASN A 130 6.39 -17.54 -28.60
CA ASN A 130 5.48 -17.31 -29.74
C ASN A 130 4.14 -18.09 -29.60
N PRO A 131 3.36 -17.83 -28.54
CA PRO A 131 2.10 -18.54 -28.33
C PRO A 131 1.12 -18.28 -29.48
N ASP A 132 0.44 -19.32 -29.92
CA ASP A 132 -0.73 -19.19 -30.78
C ASP A 132 -2.01 -19.00 -29.93
N MET A 133 -3.14 -18.79 -30.61
CA MET A 133 -4.44 -18.58 -29.95
C MET A 133 -4.96 -19.84 -29.22
N ASP A 134 -4.59 -21.04 -29.66
CA ASP A 134 -5.06 -22.29 -29.06
C ASP A 134 -4.35 -22.51 -27.72
N LEU A 135 -3.02 -22.42 -27.72
CA LEU A 135 -2.20 -22.43 -26.51
C LEU A 135 -2.58 -21.27 -25.58
N ALA A 136 -2.81 -20.06 -26.10
CA ALA A 136 -3.21 -18.92 -25.28
C ALA A 136 -4.56 -19.11 -24.56
N SER A 137 -5.47 -19.89 -25.15
CA SER A 137 -6.76 -20.23 -24.55
C SER A 137 -6.68 -21.40 -23.56
N LYS A 138 -5.88 -22.43 -23.86
CA LYS A 138 -5.81 -23.70 -23.10
C LYS A 138 -4.78 -23.72 -22.00
N LEU A 139 -3.67 -23.00 -22.13
CA LEU A 139 -2.59 -22.99 -21.13
C LEU A 139 -3.15 -22.48 -19.80
N ASP A 140 -3.02 -23.29 -18.76
CA ASP A 140 -3.29 -22.85 -17.40
C ASP A 140 -2.17 -21.90 -16.95
N VAL A 141 -2.54 -20.67 -16.58
CA VAL A 141 -1.65 -19.59 -16.13
C VAL A 141 -1.89 -19.18 -14.68
N ASP A 142 -2.71 -19.93 -13.94
CA ASP A 142 -3.12 -19.58 -12.58
C ASP A 142 -1.96 -19.65 -11.58
N VAL A 143 -2.07 -18.86 -10.51
CA VAL A 143 -1.16 -18.91 -9.36
C VAL A 143 -1.80 -19.77 -8.28
N ALA A 144 -1.28 -20.98 -8.09
CA ALA A 144 -1.73 -21.92 -7.06
C ALA A 144 -1.26 -21.46 -5.67
N ASN A 145 0.03 -21.12 -5.52
CA ASN A 145 0.57 -20.58 -4.29
C ASN A 145 0.12 -19.12 -4.07
N GLN A 146 -0.89 -18.95 -3.22
CA GLN A 146 -1.47 -17.65 -2.87
C GLN A 146 -0.46 -16.65 -2.27
N ASP A 147 0.61 -17.12 -1.63
CA ASP A 147 1.64 -16.25 -1.06
C ASP A 147 2.63 -15.74 -2.13
N LEU A 148 2.62 -16.34 -3.33
CA LEU A 148 3.35 -15.83 -4.51
C LEU A 148 2.52 -14.87 -5.36
N LYS A 149 1.22 -14.65 -5.09
CA LYS A 149 0.46 -13.58 -5.76
C LYS A 149 1.04 -12.21 -5.41
N ALA A 150 1.03 -11.27 -6.35
CA ALA A 150 1.53 -9.91 -6.09
C ALA A 150 0.54 -9.12 -5.22
N SER A 151 0.98 -8.21 -4.35
CA SER A 151 0.03 -7.43 -3.53
C SER A 151 -0.84 -6.48 -4.35
N GLY A 152 -1.95 -6.04 -3.77
CA GLY A 152 -2.67 -4.89 -4.31
C GLY A 152 -1.93 -3.57 -4.07
N THR A 153 -2.20 -2.57 -4.90
CA THR A 153 -1.80 -1.17 -4.71
C THR A 153 -2.86 -0.24 -5.32
N PHE A 154 -2.72 1.06 -5.09
CA PHE A 154 -3.58 2.10 -5.62
C PHE A 154 -3.19 2.47 -7.06
N SER A 155 -4.04 3.21 -7.75
CA SER A 155 -3.70 3.78 -9.04
C SER A 155 -4.07 5.24 -9.12
N PHE A 156 -3.24 6.02 -9.79
CA PHE A 156 -3.49 7.45 -9.95
C PHE A 156 -4.85 7.72 -10.63
N ARG A 157 -5.25 6.88 -11.60
CA ARG A 157 -6.54 7.02 -12.31
C ARG A 157 -7.76 6.81 -11.40
N HIS A 158 -7.75 5.78 -10.54
CA HIS A 158 -8.85 5.54 -9.62
C HIS A 158 -8.83 6.53 -8.47
N VAL A 159 -7.66 6.85 -7.91
CA VAL A 159 -7.51 7.89 -6.87
C VAL A 159 -8.02 9.24 -7.37
N LEU A 160 -7.67 9.66 -8.59
CA LEU A 160 -8.15 10.92 -9.16
C LEU A 160 -9.68 10.90 -9.36
N LEU A 161 -10.23 9.83 -9.95
CA LEU A 161 -11.67 9.71 -10.16
C LEU A 161 -12.44 9.69 -8.83
N SER A 162 -11.99 8.91 -7.86
CA SER A 162 -12.54 8.89 -6.50
C SER A 162 -12.39 10.24 -5.79
N SER A 163 -11.30 10.98 -6.01
CA SER A 163 -11.13 12.33 -5.46
C SER A 163 -12.19 13.30 -6.00
N LEU A 164 -12.46 13.26 -7.31
CA LEU A 164 -13.48 14.11 -7.94
C LEU A 164 -14.89 13.76 -7.46
N ILE A 165 -15.22 12.46 -7.40
CA ILE A 165 -16.52 11.98 -6.89
C ILE A 165 -16.72 12.41 -5.43
N LEU A 166 -15.73 12.19 -4.57
CA LEU A 166 -15.82 12.53 -3.15
C LEU A 166 -15.80 14.03 -2.92
N LEU A 167 -15.03 14.81 -3.69
CA LEU A 167 -15.07 16.28 -3.60
C LEU A 167 -16.47 16.81 -3.91
N ALA A 168 -17.08 16.39 -5.02
CA ALA A 168 -18.44 16.80 -5.38
C ALA A 168 -19.49 16.37 -4.33
N TRP A 169 -19.39 15.13 -3.84
CA TRP A 169 -20.25 14.63 -2.77
C TRP A 169 -20.10 15.42 -1.46
N HIS A 170 -18.88 15.63 -0.98
CA HIS A 170 -18.65 16.32 0.28
C HIS A 170 -19.02 17.81 0.20
N VAL A 171 -18.80 18.49 -0.94
CA VAL A 171 -19.31 19.87 -1.14
C VAL A 171 -20.83 19.89 -1.02
N THR A 172 -21.52 18.98 -1.72
CA THR A 172 -22.99 18.86 -1.68
C THR A 172 -23.48 18.58 -0.25
N ARG A 173 -22.85 17.63 0.44
CA ARG A 173 -23.16 17.27 1.83
C ARG A 173 -22.95 18.44 2.80
N TRP A 174 -21.88 19.21 2.63
CA TRP A 174 -21.62 20.39 3.47
C TRP A 174 -22.64 21.49 3.18
N ILE A 175 -22.98 21.78 1.93
CA ILE A 175 -24.04 22.75 1.56
C ILE A 175 -25.37 22.37 2.21
N ILE A 176 -25.83 21.12 2.02
CA ILE A 176 -27.06 20.62 2.65
C ILE A 176 -26.96 20.70 4.18
N SER A 177 -25.81 20.34 4.77
CA SER A 177 -25.63 20.41 6.22
C SER A 177 -25.52 21.83 6.76
N ILE A 178 -25.13 22.84 5.99
CA ILE A 178 -25.18 24.24 6.44
C ILE A 178 -26.63 24.72 6.38
N ASP A 179 -27.33 24.45 5.27
CA ASP A 179 -28.70 24.87 5.04
C ASP A 179 -29.67 24.35 6.10
N TYR A 180 -29.66 23.04 6.36
CA TYR A 180 -30.57 22.44 7.33
C TYR A 180 -30.27 22.88 8.76
N GLU A 181 -29.02 23.14 9.13
CA GLU A 181 -28.68 23.60 10.50
C GLU A 181 -29.01 25.07 10.73
N LEU A 182 -29.00 25.92 9.69
CA LEU A 182 -29.47 27.31 9.77
C LEU A 182 -30.98 27.40 9.97
N HIS A 183 -31.74 26.44 9.45
CA HIS A 183 -33.19 26.36 9.57
C HIS A 183 -33.67 25.42 10.69
N ALA A 184 -32.76 24.74 11.38
CA ALA A 184 -33.06 23.79 12.44
C ALA A 184 -33.68 24.46 13.66
N ARG A 185 -34.80 23.94 14.14
CA ARG A 185 -35.44 24.37 15.39
C ARG A 185 -35.09 23.44 16.55
N PRO A 186 -35.05 23.92 17.82
CA PRO A 186 -34.66 23.08 18.96
C PRO A 186 -35.55 21.84 19.20
N ASP A 187 -36.79 21.88 18.72
CA ASP A 187 -37.79 20.82 18.81
C ASP A 187 -37.73 19.80 17.65
N GLN A 188 -36.88 20.03 16.64
CA GLN A 188 -36.79 19.17 15.45
C GLN A 188 -35.72 18.08 15.59
N LEU A 189 -36.08 16.85 15.23
CA LEU A 189 -35.13 15.74 15.10
C LEU A 189 -34.19 16.00 13.90
N PRO A 190 -32.86 15.89 14.07
CA PRO A 190 -31.87 16.25 13.05
C PRO A 190 -31.66 15.11 12.03
N TRP A 191 -32.75 14.62 11.44
CA TRP A 191 -32.77 13.44 10.56
C TRP A 191 -31.77 13.56 9.40
N TRP A 192 -31.55 14.77 8.89
CA TRP A 192 -30.60 15.04 7.80
C TRP A 192 -29.16 14.65 8.16
N ARG A 193 -28.73 14.79 9.42
CA ARG A 193 -27.39 14.38 9.88
C ARG A 193 -27.21 12.87 9.67
N GLY A 194 -28.19 12.09 10.14
CA GLY A 194 -28.23 10.63 9.99
C GLY A 194 -28.34 10.21 8.53
N THR A 195 -29.21 10.83 7.74
CA THR A 195 -29.36 10.54 6.30
C THR A 195 -28.09 10.82 5.52
N LEU A 196 -27.42 11.96 5.73
CA LEU A 196 -26.16 12.29 5.04
C LEU A 196 -25.02 11.33 5.42
N ALA A 197 -24.93 10.94 6.70
CA ALA A 197 -23.97 9.93 7.16
C ALA A 197 -24.28 8.54 6.55
N MET A 198 -25.56 8.15 6.51
CA MET A 198 -26.00 6.89 5.91
C MET A 198 -25.72 6.84 4.40
N VAL A 199 -26.08 7.87 3.62
CA VAL A 199 -25.79 7.91 2.19
C VAL A 199 -24.28 7.81 1.96
N ASN A 200 -23.45 8.50 2.75
CA ASN A 200 -22.01 8.39 2.65
C ASN A 200 -21.51 6.96 2.96
N GLY A 201 -21.98 6.39 4.06
CA GLY A 201 -21.62 5.06 4.52
C GLY A 201 -22.00 3.98 3.50
N VAL A 202 -23.20 4.03 2.95
CA VAL A 202 -23.75 3.01 2.04
C VAL A 202 -23.18 3.15 0.63
N VAL A 203 -23.18 4.35 0.05
CA VAL A 203 -22.79 4.57 -1.35
C VAL A 203 -21.28 4.49 -1.53
N PHE A 204 -20.51 5.12 -0.64
CA PHE A 204 -19.06 5.24 -0.83
C PHE A 204 -18.26 4.28 0.05
N CYS A 205 -18.61 4.08 1.32
CA CYS A 205 -17.79 3.28 2.25
C CYS A 205 -18.08 1.76 2.20
N ALA A 206 -19.35 1.36 2.09
CA ALA A 206 -19.77 0.00 2.43
C ALA A 206 -19.24 -1.07 1.48
N SER A 207 -19.22 -0.82 0.18
CA SER A 207 -18.85 -1.82 -0.84
C SER A 207 -17.41 -2.30 -0.70
N GLY A 208 -16.43 -1.39 -0.68
CA GLY A 208 -15.02 -1.73 -0.54
C GLY A 208 -14.65 -2.21 0.86
N LEU A 209 -15.31 -1.69 1.90
CA LEU A 209 -15.15 -2.17 3.27
C LEU A 209 -15.64 -3.62 3.40
N PHE A 210 -16.85 -3.91 2.91
CA PHE A 210 -17.40 -5.26 2.86
C PHE A 210 -16.49 -6.21 2.09
N GLU A 211 -16.05 -5.83 0.89
CA GLU A 211 -15.19 -6.65 0.04
C GLU A 211 -13.86 -7.00 0.75
N THR A 212 -13.23 -6.01 1.39
CA THR A 212 -11.98 -6.17 2.15
C THR A 212 -12.16 -7.16 3.31
N TRP A 213 -13.27 -7.05 4.04
CA TRP A 213 -13.58 -7.89 5.19
C TRP A 213 -13.99 -9.31 4.80
N ALA A 214 -14.81 -9.44 3.76
CA ALA A 214 -15.17 -10.70 3.14
C ALA A 214 -13.93 -11.48 2.66
N VAL A 215 -12.98 -10.81 2.00
CA VAL A 215 -11.68 -11.39 1.63
C VAL A 215 -10.87 -11.79 2.85
N SER A 216 -10.88 -11.01 3.94
CA SER A 216 -10.15 -11.38 5.17
C SER A 216 -10.69 -12.65 5.84
N LEU A 217 -12.02 -12.84 5.85
CA LEU A 217 -12.67 -13.95 6.54
C LEU A 217 -12.75 -15.22 5.69
N THR A 218 -12.99 -15.08 4.38
CA THR A 218 -13.25 -16.21 3.49
C THR A 218 -12.05 -16.56 2.61
N GLY A 219 -11.17 -15.59 2.34
CA GLY A 219 -10.12 -15.70 1.34
C GLY A 219 -10.58 -15.42 -0.11
N GLU A 220 -11.88 -15.37 -0.36
CA GLU A 220 -12.48 -15.13 -1.68
C GLU A 220 -13.02 -13.69 -1.78
N ARG A 221 -13.05 -13.15 -2.99
CA ARG A 221 -13.80 -11.92 -3.27
C ARG A 221 -15.29 -12.27 -3.34
N PRO A 222 -16.19 -11.51 -2.69
CA PRO A 222 -17.63 -11.69 -2.85
C PRO A 222 -18.03 -11.54 -4.32
N THR A 223 -19.02 -12.32 -4.75
CA THR A 223 -19.73 -12.04 -6.01
C THR A 223 -20.51 -10.72 -5.85
N TYR A 224 -20.82 -10.06 -6.96
CA TYR A 224 -21.63 -8.84 -6.95
C TYR A 224 -22.92 -9.00 -6.12
N LEU A 225 -23.64 -10.11 -6.30
CA LEU A 225 -24.84 -10.43 -5.53
C LEU A 225 -24.56 -10.52 -4.02
N THR A 226 -23.53 -11.25 -3.59
CA THR A 226 -23.20 -11.36 -2.15
C THR A 226 -22.74 -10.04 -1.55
N ASN A 227 -22.05 -9.19 -2.33
CA ASN A 227 -21.69 -7.82 -1.93
C ASN A 227 -22.95 -6.96 -1.76
N SER A 228 -23.85 -6.93 -2.76
CA SER A 228 -25.12 -6.20 -2.68
C SER A 228 -25.98 -6.65 -1.50
N VAL A 229 -26.12 -7.95 -1.25
CA VAL A 229 -26.86 -8.46 -0.08
C VAL A 229 -26.21 -8.04 1.23
N GLY A 230 -24.88 -8.12 1.35
CA GLY A 230 -24.15 -7.68 2.54
C GLY A 230 -24.31 -6.18 2.80
N VAL A 231 -24.20 -5.35 1.76
CA VAL A 231 -24.40 -3.89 1.83
C VAL A 231 -25.85 -3.56 2.18
N LEU A 232 -26.85 -4.21 1.56
CA LEU A 232 -28.27 -3.99 1.85
C LEU A 232 -28.64 -4.39 3.29
N LEU A 233 -28.14 -5.53 3.78
CA LEU A 233 -28.36 -5.98 5.16
C LEU A 233 -27.73 -5.00 6.16
N GLY A 234 -26.49 -4.58 5.92
CA GLY A 234 -25.82 -3.57 6.73
C GLY A 234 -26.55 -2.22 6.73
N THR A 235 -27.06 -1.80 5.56
CA THR A 235 -27.88 -0.60 5.40
C THR A 235 -29.18 -0.70 6.21
N ALA A 236 -29.91 -1.80 6.09
CA ALA A 236 -31.16 -2.02 6.81
C ALA A 236 -30.96 -2.01 8.33
N LEU A 237 -29.91 -2.67 8.83
CA LEU A 237 -29.55 -2.65 10.26
C LEU A 237 -29.11 -1.26 10.72
N GLY A 238 -28.41 -0.49 9.87
CA GLY A 238 -28.13 0.92 10.10
C GLY A 238 -29.41 1.75 10.22
N ILE A 239 -30.36 1.61 9.29
CA ILE A 239 -31.66 2.32 9.33
C ILE A 239 -32.43 1.99 10.61
N VAL A 240 -32.51 0.70 10.99
CA VAL A 240 -33.14 0.30 12.25
C VAL A 240 -32.45 0.95 13.45
N GLY A 241 -31.11 1.02 13.45
CA GLY A 241 -30.33 1.78 14.41
C GLY A 241 -30.68 3.26 14.47
N THR A 242 -30.86 3.94 13.32
CA THR A 242 -31.28 5.37 13.29
C THR A 242 -32.67 5.59 13.87
N SER A 243 -33.60 4.66 13.62
CA SER A 243 -35.00 4.81 14.05
C SER A 243 -35.22 4.57 15.55
N ALA A 244 -34.26 3.93 16.23
CA ALA A 244 -34.38 3.56 17.64
C ALA A 244 -34.23 4.75 18.63
N GLN A 245 -33.90 5.96 18.15
CA GLN A 245 -33.74 7.22 18.91
C GLN A 245 -32.72 7.21 20.09
N GLY A 246 -32.17 6.06 20.46
CA GLY A 246 -31.19 5.88 21.53
C GLY A 246 -29.74 5.86 21.05
N ALA A 247 -29.16 7.07 20.87
CA ALA A 247 -27.75 7.36 20.57
C ALA A 247 -27.18 6.85 19.22
N ASP A 248 -26.50 7.76 18.51
CA ASP A 248 -25.72 7.46 17.29
C ASP A 248 -24.59 6.43 17.52
N TYR A 249 -24.22 6.19 18.78
CA TYR A 249 -23.34 5.09 19.16
C TYR A 249 -23.97 3.71 18.93
N LEU A 250 -25.28 3.53 19.24
CA LEU A 250 -25.98 2.27 18.98
C LEU A 250 -26.16 2.05 17.48
N LEU A 251 -26.46 3.12 16.73
CA LEU A 251 -26.44 3.14 15.26
C LEU A 251 -25.10 2.64 14.70
N ALA A 252 -23.99 3.22 15.16
CA ALA A 252 -22.65 2.81 14.73
C ALA A 252 -22.39 1.35 15.09
N VAL A 253 -22.62 0.94 16.34
CA VAL A 253 -22.35 -0.43 16.79
C VAL A 253 -23.22 -1.46 16.08
N LEU A 254 -24.53 -1.25 15.91
CA LEU A 254 -25.42 -2.20 15.22
C LEU A 254 -25.20 -2.22 13.71
N GLY A 255 -25.05 -1.07 13.06
CA GLY A 255 -24.76 -0.99 11.62
C GLY A 255 -23.42 -1.64 11.28
N LEU A 256 -22.36 -1.30 12.03
CA LEU A 256 -21.05 -1.93 11.85
C LEU A 256 -21.09 -3.43 12.19
N SER A 257 -21.74 -3.85 13.27
CA SER A 257 -21.88 -5.29 13.58
C SER A 257 -22.63 -6.04 12.48
N GLY A 258 -23.70 -5.46 11.93
CA GLY A 258 -24.44 -6.02 10.79
C GLY A 258 -23.58 -6.17 9.54
N MET A 259 -22.84 -5.12 9.18
CA MET A 259 -21.91 -5.11 8.04
C MET A 259 -20.73 -6.08 8.21
N PHE A 260 -20.15 -6.14 9.41
CA PHE A 260 -18.92 -6.90 9.67
C PHE A 260 -19.16 -8.37 10.02
N LEU A 261 -20.29 -8.70 10.66
CA LEU A 261 -20.60 -10.07 11.07
C LEU A 261 -21.58 -10.74 10.11
N GLY A 262 -22.62 -10.04 9.64
CA GLY A 262 -23.71 -10.65 8.87
C GLY A 262 -23.25 -11.17 7.51
N GLY A 263 -22.97 -10.27 6.57
CA GLY A 263 -22.65 -10.67 5.19
C GLY A 263 -21.30 -11.39 5.01
N PRO A 264 -20.21 -11.09 5.75
CA PRO A 264 -18.98 -11.88 5.66
C PRO A 264 -19.17 -13.31 6.17
N SER A 265 -19.95 -13.51 7.26
CA SER A 265 -20.27 -14.87 7.74
C SER A 265 -21.17 -15.62 6.76
N LEU A 266 -22.15 -14.94 6.16
CA LEU A 266 -22.96 -15.53 5.08
C LEU A 266 -22.08 -16.01 3.92
N LEU A 267 -21.13 -15.19 3.45
CA LEU A 267 -20.18 -15.60 2.42
C LEU A 267 -19.27 -16.75 2.90
N TYR A 268 -18.87 -16.77 4.17
CA TYR A 268 -18.09 -17.87 4.75
C TYR A 268 -18.85 -19.20 4.64
N TYR A 269 -20.14 -19.24 4.99
CA TYR A 269 -20.94 -20.45 4.86
C TYR A 269 -21.19 -20.82 3.39
N LEU A 270 -21.57 -19.85 2.53
CA LEU A 270 -21.81 -20.08 1.10
C LEU A 270 -20.57 -20.54 0.30
N THR A 271 -19.36 -20.36 0.83
CA THR A 271 -18.09 -20.76 0.18
C THR A 271 -17.38 -21.90 0.91
N GLN A 272 -18.00 -22.49 1.94
CA GLN A 272 -17.35 -23.49 2.79
C GLN A 272 -16.92 -24.74 2.00
N ASP A 273 -17.77 -25.21 1.09
CA ASP A 273 -17.52 -26.42 0.29
C ASP A 273 -16.36 -26.27 -0.70
N ARG A 274 -15.93 -25.05 -1.01
CA ARG A 274 -14.78 -24.78 -1.89
C ARG A 274 -13.43 -24.88 -1.18
N HIS A 275 -13.42 -24.81 0.17
CA HIS A 275 -12.21 -24.74 0.96
C HIS A 275 -12.25 -25.72 2.14
N HIS A 276 -12.20 -27.02 1.86
CA HIS A 276 -12.22 -28.08 2.88
C HIS A 276 -11.13 -27.94 3.96
N SER A 277 -10.03 -27.24 3.68
CA SER A 277 -8.94 -26.97 4.62
C SER A 277 -9.17 -25.75 5.52
N ARG A 278 -10.13 -24.86 5.19
CA ARG A 278 -10.40 -23.60 5.89
C ARG A 278 -10.92 -23.83 7.30
N LYS A 279 -10.41 -23.06 8.26
CA LYS A 279 -10.86 -23.10 9.66
C LYS A 279 -11.34 -21.72 10.09
N LEU A 280 -12.57 -21.66 10.61
CA LEU A 280 -13.23 -20.41 11.00
C LEU A 280 -12.39 -19.59 12.00
N LEU A 281 -11.90 -20.21 13.08
CA LEU A 281 -11.18 -19.49 14.14
C LEU A 281 -9.92 -18.76 13.62
N PRO A 282 -8.98 -19.38 12.88
CA PRO A 282 -7.89 -18.67 12.20
C PRO A 282 -8.34 -17.47 11.34
N CYS A 283 -9.40 -17.63 10.53
CA CYS A 283 -9.92 -16.54 9.71
C CYS A 283 -10.49 -15.39 10.57
N VAL A 284 -11.34 -15.70 11.55
CA VAL A 284 -11.91 -14.70 12.49
C VAL A 284 -10.81 -13.97 13.23
N MET A 285 -9.75 -14.66 13.69
CA MET A 285 -8.60 -14.00 14.32
C MET A 285 -7.89 -13.02 13.36
N TRP A 286 -7.78 -13.34 12.08
CA TRP A 286 -7.19 -12.45 11.08
C TRP A 286 -8.10 -11.24 10.79
N THR A 287 -9.41 -11.44 10.65
CA THR A 287 -10.41 -10.35 10.52
C THR A 287 -10.43 -9.45 11.76
N LEU A 288 -10.32 -10.00 12.97
CA LEU A 288 -10.21 -9.21 14.20
C LEU A 288 -8.89 -8.42 14.25
N ALA A 289 -7.77 -8.99 13.78
CA ALA A 289 -6.53 -8.24 13.62
C ALA A 289 -6.68 -7.09 12.60
N LEU A 290 -7.40 -7.30 11.50
CA LEU A 290 -7.76 -6.27 10.54
C LEU A 290 -8.52 -5.11 11.20
N LEU A 291 -9.54 -5.43 12.01
CA LEU A 291 -10.32 -4.46 12.77
C LEU A 291 -9.45 -3.68 13.78
N MET A 292 -8.63 -4.37 14.58
CA MET A 292 -7.79 -3.71 15.59
C MET A 292 -6.75 -2.79 14.94
N GLY A 293 -6.15 -3.18 13.81
CA GLY A 293 -5.19 -2.33 13.09
C GLY A 293 -5.84 -1.15 12.37
N THR A 294 -7.11 -1.23 12.00
CA THR A 294 -7.86 -0.13 11.36
C THR A 294 -8.56 0.75 12.39
N ALA A 295 -9.69 0.29 12.95
CA ALA A 295 -10.48 1.06 13.91
C ALA A 295 -9.70 1.36 15.20
N GLY A 296 -8.96 0.39 15.75
CA GLY A 296 -8.14 0.62 16.95
C GLY A 296 -7.03 1.66 16.72
N GLY A 297 -6.39 1.64 15.56
CA GLY A 297 -5.42 2.67 15.15
C GLY A 297 -6.03 4.07 15.09
N CYS A 298 -7.21 4.21 14.47
CA CYS A 298 -7.86 5.51 14.35
C CYS A 298 -8.49 6.00 15.68
N ILE A 299 -8.87 5.10 16.60
CA ILE A 299 -9.22 5.46 18.01
C ILE A 299 -8.00 6.05 18.73
N LEU A 300 -6.83 5.39 18.65
CA LEU A 300 -5.59 5.90 19.26
C LEU A 300 -5.20 7.29 18.70
N LEU A 301 -5.32 7.47 17.38
CA LEU A 301 -5.06 8.74 16.72
C LEU A 301 -6.08 9.83 17.12
N SER A 302 -7.34 9.46 17.35
CA SER A 302 -8.35 10.38 17.90
C SER A 302 -7.94 10.90 19.28
N GLY A 303 -7.41 10.03 20.15
CA GLY A 303 -6.84 10.42 21.44
C GLY A 303 -5.64 11.36 21.32
N ILE A 304 -4.79 11.18 20.30
CA ILE A 304 -3.66 12.07 20.02
C ILE A 304 -4.14 13.46 19.56
N VAL A 305 -5.18 13.55 18.73
CA VAL A 305 -5.78 14.84 18.32
C VAL A 305 -6.32 15.60 19.53
N VAL A 306 -7.01 14.91 20.45
CA VAL A 306 -7.48 15.50 21.72
C VAL A 306 -6.33 15.99 22.57
N LEU A 307 -5.32 15.13 22.81
CA LEU A 307 -4.17 15.47 23.63
C LEU A 307 -3.40 16.67 23.05
N TYR A 308 -3.26 16.76 21.72
CA TYR A 308 -2.69 17.93 21.05
C TYR A 308 -3.54 19.18 21.28
N GLY A 309 -4.87 19.10 21.16
CA GLY A 309 -5.78 20.23 21.39
C GLY A 309 -5.66 20.80 22.81
N LEU A 310 -5.55 19.93 23.81
CA LEU A 310 -5.30 20.31 25.20
C LEU A 310 -3.90 20.93 25.38
N LEU A 311 -2.85 20.28 24.86
CA LEU A 311 -1.47 20.78 24.96
C LEU A 311 -1.25 22.11 24.22
N LEU A 312 -2.02 22.41 23.17
CA LEU A 312 -1.91 23.66 22.44
C LEU A 312 -2.32 24.87 23.30
N GLN A 313 -3.18 24.68 24.31
CA GLN A 313 -3.62 25.73 25.23
C GLN A 313 -2.53 26.10 26.26
N GLU A 314 -1.70 25.14 26.68
CA GLU A 314 -0.69 25.34 27.72
C GLU A 314 0.75 25.43 27.19
N GLN A 315 1.11 24.61 26.19
CA GLN A 315 2.49 24.32 25.80
C GLN A 315 2.64 24.10 24.28
N VAL A 316 2.42 25.15 23.48
CA VAL A 316 2.49 25.14 22.00
C VAL A 316 3.74 24.45 21.46
N LEU A 317 4.92 24.66 22.06
CA LEU A 317 6.17 24.04 21.64
C LEU A 317 6.15 22.50 21.79
N VAL A 318 5.61 22.00 22.90
CA VAL A 318 5.50 20.56 23.17
C VAL A 318 4.45 19.94 22.25
N ALA A 319 3.31 20.60 22.05
CA ALA A 319 2.27 20.18 21.11
C ALA A 319 2.83 20.03 19.67
N THR A 320 3.62 21.02 19.22
CA THR A 320 4.26 21.08 17.90
C THR A 320 5.18 19.88 17.63
N VAL A 321 5.94 19.43 18.63
CA VAL A 321 6.85 18.28 18.50
C VAL A 321 6.12 16.95 18.72
N LEU A 322 5.18 16.89 19.66
CA LEU A 322 4.50 15.65 20.03
C LEU A 322 3.63 15.11 18.90
N LEU A 323 2.87 15.96 18.20
CA LEU A 323 1.92 15.50 17.18
C LEU A 323 2.59 14.73 16.03
N PRO A 324 3.65 15.23 15.35
CA PRO A 324 4.35 14.47 14.30
C PRO A 324 4.97 13.17 14.82
N VAL A 325 5.55 13.19 16.03
CA VAL A 325 6.21 12.01 16.63
C VAL A 325 5.19 10.94 17.02
N ALA A 326 4.10 11.31 17.69
CA ALA A 326 3.07 10.38 18.14
C ALA A 326 2.30 9.75 16.97
N THR A 327 1.96 10.55 15.94
CA THR A 327 1.30 10.03 14.73
C THR A 327 2.23 9.09 13.95
N ALA A 328 3.51 9.44 13.77
CA ALA A 328 4.50 8.54 13.15
C ALA A 328 4.73 7.25 13.96
N ALA A 329 4.70 7.31 15.30
CA ALA A 329 4.84 6.14 16.17
C ALA A 329 3.62 5.20 16.06
N VAL A 330 2.39 5.72 16.06
CA VAL A 330 1.18 4.90 15.88
C VAL A 330 1.11 4.29 14.47
N GLU A 331 1.46 5.05 13.43
CA GLU A 331 1.56 4.53 12.07
C GLU A 331 2.56 3.37 11.98
N MET A 332 3.78 3.57 12.48
CA MET A 332 4.85 2.57 12.50
C MET A 332 4.46 1.34 13.32
N GLY A 333 3.82 1.53 14.48
CA GLY A 333 3.27 0.48 15.33
C GLY A 333 2.21 -0.35 14.61
N THR A 334 1.28 0.30 13.91
CA THR A 334 0.21 -0.37 13.14
C THR A 334 0.78 -1.19 11.97
N VAL A 335 1.79 -0.67 11.26
CA VAL A 335 2.49 -1.42 10.19
C VAL A 335 3.20 -2.65 10.76
N MET A 336 3.89 -2.53 11.90
CA MET A 336 4.52 -3.68 12.58
C MET A 336 3.49 -4.70 13.06
N PHE A 337 2.41 -4.23 13.69
CA PHE A 337 1.32 -5.08 14.16
C PHE A 337 0.72 -5.88 12.99
N THR A 338 0.37 -5.21 11.88
CA THR A 338 -0.17 -5.82 10.65
C THR A 338 0.74 -6.94 10.15
N LYS A 339 2.04 -6.64 10.00
CA LYS A 339 3.09 -7.58 9.57
C LYS A 339 3.22 -8.79 10.51
N VAL A 340 3.26 -8.57 11.82
CA VAL A 340 3.40 -9.65 12.81
C VAL A 340 2.15 -10.52 12.86
N MET A 341 0.95 -9.91 12.79
CA MET A 341 -0.32 -10.63 12.75
C MET A 341 -0.47 -11.44 11.46
N TYR A 342 -0.21 -10.86 10.29
CA TYR A 342 -0.30 -11.59 9.02
C TYR A 342 0.63 -12.81 8.99
N ARG A 343 1.89 -12.65 9.42
CA ARG A 343 2.84 -13.77 9.51
C ARG A 343 2.37 -14.86 10.48
N ARG A 344 1.75 -14.50 11.61
CA ARG A 344 1.29 -15.44 12.65
C ARG A 344 -0.07 -16.09 12.35
N LEU A 345 -0.97 -15.38 11.68
CA LEU A 345 -2.38 -15.77 11.51
C LEU A 345 -2.71 -16.22 10.09
N VAL A 346 -2.00 -15.72 9.08
CA VAL A 346 -2.15 -16.14 7.67
C VAL A 346 -1.03 -17.10 7.28
N ILE A 347 0.21 -16.62 7.11
CA ILE A 347 1.34 -17.44 6.58
C ILE A 347 1.55 -18.72 7.39
N ARG A 348 1.78 -18.62 8.71
CA ARG A 348 2.01 -19.79 9.57
C ARG A 348 0.80 -20.72 9.73
N LYS A 349 -0.39 -20.28 9.33
CA LYS A 349 -1.62 -21.08 9.41
C LYS A 349 -2.12 -21.52 8.03
N ARG A 350 -1.42 -21.26 6.93
CA ARG A 350 -1.73 -21.88 5.62
C ARG A 350 -1.71 -23.42 5.80
N PRO A 351 -2.67 -24.18 5.22
CA PRO A 351 -3.76 -23.75 4.35
C PRO A 351 -5.05 -23.29 5.08
N ALA A 352 -5.10 -23.31 6.42
CA ALA A 352 -6.32 -23.09 7.20
C ALA A 352 -6.93 -21.68 7.12
N VAL A 353 -6.14 -20.69 6.71
CA VAL A 353 -6.63 -19.42 6.15
C VAL A 353 -6.29 -19.43 4.67
N PRO A 354 -7.21 -19.80 3.76
CA PRO A 354 -6.96 -19.76 2.33
C PRO A 354 -7.17 -18.34 1.79
N GLY A 355 -6.86 -18.18 0.50
CA GLY A 355 -7.20 -17.04 -0.31
C GLY A 355 -6.19 -15.90 -0.35
N ASP A 356 -6.56 -14.88 -1.12
CA ASP A 356 -5.69 -13.78 -1.54
C ASP A 356 -5.93 -12.51 -0.71
N THR A 357 -5.61 -12.64 0.58
CA THR A 357 -5.63 -11.52 1.53
C THR A 357 -4.57 -10.45 1.23
N SER A 358 -3.64 -10.71 0.30
CA SER A 358 -2.63 -9.76 -0.17
C SER A 358 -3.18 -8.67 -1.09
N TYR A 359 -4.33 -8.91 -1.72
CA TYR A 359 -4.89 -8.01 -2.72
C TYR A 359 -5.62 -6.81 -2.12
N LEU A 360 -6.55 -7.03 -1.18
CA LEU A 360 -7.41 -5.96 -0.62
C LEU A 360 -7.15 -5.71 0.86
N ALA A 361 -7.25 -6.76 1.68
CA ALA A 361 -7.10 -6.67 3.15
C ALA A 361 -5.78 -6.01 3.56
N MET A 362 -4.67 -6.38 2.92
CA MET A 362 -3.35 -5.77 3.17
C MET A 362 -3.29 -4.25 2.88
N PRO A 363 -3.46 -3.75 1.63
CA PRO A 363 -3.40 -2.31 1.38
C PRO A 363 -4.41 -1.50 2.18
N PHE A 364 -5.61 -2.06 2.43
CA PHE A 364 -6.65 -1.37 3.19
C PHE A 364 -6.25 -1.11 4.65
N MET A 365 -5.57 -2.04 5.32
CA MET A 365 -4.99 -1.77 6.65
C MET A 365 -3.94 -0.67 6.61
N LEU A 366 -2.98 -0.81 5.68
CA LEU A 366 -1.84 0.10 5.56
C LEU A 366 -2.31 1.54 5.26
N ILE A 367 -3.30 1.69 4.38
CA ILE A 367 -3.83 3.01 4.03
C ILE A 367 -4.72 3.61 5.11
N SER A 368 -5.43 2.80 5.89
CA SER A 368 -6.22 3.30 7.03
C SER A 368 -5.30 3.92 8.07
N ALA A 369 -4.20 3.23 8.42
CA ALA A 369 -3.20 3.71 9.37
C ALA A 369 -2.57 5.05 8.94
N HIS A 370 -2.15 5.13 7.66
CA HIS A 370 -1.55 6.34 7.11
C HIS A 370 -2.57 7.49 6.99
N SER A 371 -3.73 7.24 6.39
CA SER A 371 -4.79 8.24 6.22
C SER A 371 -5.26 8.84 7.54
N CYS A 372 -5.48 8.02 8.58
CA CYS A 372 -5.85 8.53 9.91
C CYS A 372 -4.73 9.38 10.52
N SER A 373 -3.46 8.99 10.32
CA SER A 373 -2.30 9.71 10.86
C SER A 373 -2.13 11.08 10.21
N GLU A 374 -2.30 11.15 8.89
CA GLU A 374 -2.21 12.42 8.16
C GLU A 374 -3.45 13.30 8.35
N ALA A 375 -4.66 12.72 8.45
CA ALA A 375 -5.86 13.45 8.81
C ALA A 375 -5.70 14.13 10.19
N ALA A 376 -5.16 13.40 11.17
CA ALA A 376 -4.85 13.97 12.49
C ALA A 376 -3.86 15.14 12.39
N ARG A 377 -2.78 15.01 11.61
CA ARG A 377 -1.78 16.08 11.40
C ARG A 377 -2.36 17.32 10.70
N LEU A 378 -3.09 17.12 9.60
CA LEU A 378 -3.71 18.21 8.85
C LEU A 378 -4.71 18.96 9.72
N VAL A 379 -5.65 18.25 10.35
CA VAL A 379 -6.73 18.88 11.11
C VAL A 379 -6.21 19.59 12.35
N ALA A 380 -5.26 19.01 13.07
CA ALA A 380 -4.62 19.66 14.22
C ALA A 380 -3.88 20.95 13.83
N SER A 381 -3.16 20.95 12.71
CA SER A 381 -2.45 22.13 12.20
C SER A 381 -3.40 23.19 11.64
N PHE A 382 -4.42 22.77 10.89
CA PHE A 382 -5.46 23.64 10.35
C PHE A 382 -6.27 24.29 11.46
N SER A 383 -6.73 23.52 12.46
CA SER A 383 -7.52 24.04 13.57
C SER A 383 -6.72 24.99 14.46
N GLY A 384 -5.41 24.77 14.62
CA GLY A 384 -4.51 25.73 15.27
C GLY A 384 -4.33 27.04 14.49
N ALA A 385 -4.31 27.00 13.16
CA ALA A 385 -4.32 28.20 12.31
C ALA A 385 -5.66 28.95 12.39
N VAL A 386 -6.78 28.21 12.37
CA VAL A 386 -8.14 28.74 12.50
C VAL A 386 -8.36 29.41 13.86
N SER A 387 -7.95 28.79 14.97
CA SER A 387 -8.18 29.32 16.32
C SER A 387 -7.24 30.47 16.69
N SER A 388 -5.98 30.45 16.25
CA SER A 388 -5.01 31.49 16.60
C SER A 388 -4.95 32.67 15.62
N GLY A 389 -5.32 32.46 14.35
CA GLY A 389 -5.05 33.42 13.27
C GLY A 389 -3.56 33.62 12.95
N THR A 390 -2.65 32.91 13.64
CA THR A 390 -1.19 33.07 13.51
C THR A 390 -0.56 32.05 12.58
N PHE A 391 0.65 32.32 12.10
CA PHE A 391 1.47 31.40 11.29
C PHE A 391 2.31 30.42 12.14
N SER A 392 1.95 30.19 13.40
CA SER A 392 2.67 29.27 14.31
C SER A 392 2.75 27.83 13.78
N TRP A 393 1.78 27.42 12.95
CA TRP A 393 1.74 26.12 12.26
C TRP A 393 2.93 25.87 11.32
N VAL A 394 3.63 26.91 10.85
CA VAL A 394 4.76 26.78 9.90
C VAL A 394 5.88 25.91 10.49
N GLY A 395 6.19 26.05 11.78
CA GLY A 395 7.19 25.22 12.45
C GLY A 395 6.80 23.73 12.47
N SER A 396 5.53 23.45 12.81
CA SER A 396 4.96 22.08 12.76
C SER A 396 5.02 21.50 11.34
N ALA A 397 4.69 22.29 10.33
CA ALA A 397 4.72 21.88 8.93
C ALA A 397 6.15 21.54 8.45
N CYS A 398 7.15 22.36 8.79
CA CYS A 398 8.55 22.09 8.46
C CYS A 398 9.10 20.84 9.17
N ILE A 399 8.78 20.66 10.46
CA ILE A 399 9.18 19.45 11.22
C ILE A 399 8.49 18.21 10.65
N THR A 400 7.20 18.31 10.30
CA THR A 400 6.43 17.23 9.68
C THR A 400 7.03 16.81 8.35
N LEU A 401 7.32 17.76 7.45
CA LEU A 401 8.00 17.50 6.18
C LEU A 401 9.33 16.77 6.38
N ALA A 402 10.19 17.27 7.28
CA ALA A 402 11.48 16.67 7.55
C ALA A 402 11.35 15.23 8.09
N MET A 403 10.45 15.02 9.05
CA MET A 403 10.17 13.72 9.65
C MET A 403 9.55 12.74 8.64
N ASN A 404 8.60 13.19 7.82
CA ASN A 404 7.98 12.35 6.81
C ASN A 404 8.97 11.92 5.73
N ILE A 405 9.77 12.85 5.18
CA ILE A 405 10.88 12.53 4.25
C ILE A 405 11.83 11.53 4.90
N PHE A 406 12.26 11.77 6.14
CA PHE A 406 13.15 10.89 6.90
C PHE A 406 12.56 9.47 7.07
N VAL A 407 11.25 9.36 7.34
CA VAL A 407 10.53 8.09 7.46
C VAL A 407 10.39 7.38 6.10
N ARG A 408 9.96 8.06 5.03
CA ARG A 408 9.78 7.48 3.69
C ARG A 408 11.10 7.03 3.05
N LEU A 409 12.17 7.78 3.23
CA LEU A 409 13.53 7.38 2.83
C LEU A 409 14.07 6.19 3.65
N GLY A 410 13.42 5.82 4.76
CA GLY A 410 13.70 4.63 5.57
C GLY A 410 14.59 4.87 6.79
N TRP A 411 15.10 6.09 7.00
CA TRP A 411 16.09 6.40 8.03
C TRP A 411 15.61 6.13 9.46
N ASN A 412 14.33 6.37 9.75
CA ASN A 412 13.74 6.02 11.04
C ASN A 412 13.87 4.52 11.34
N ARG A 413 13.61 3.66 10.35
CA ARG A 413 13.75 2.20 10.49
C ARG A 413 15.22 1.78 10.61
N TYR A 414 16.12 2.46 9.89
CA TYR A 414 17.57 2.24 10.00
C TYR A 414 18.08 2.55 11.42
N LEU A 415 17.79 3.74 11.97
CA LEU A 415 18.20 4.10 13.32
C LEU A 415 17.55 3.19 14.37
N ALA A 416 16.24 2.96 14.27
CA ALA A 416 15.52 2.11 15.22
C ALA A 416 16.05 0.66 15.21
N PHE A 417 16.44 0.11 14.06
CA PHE A 417 17.12 -1.19 13.99
C PHE A 417 18.45 -1.17 14.75
N HIS A 418 19.33 -0.19 14.51
CA HIS A 418 20.65 -0.15 15.16
C HIS A 418 20.56 0.10 16.68
N CYS A 419 19.60 0.93 17.12
CA CYS A 419 19.32 1.12 18.54
C CYS A 419 18.78 -0.17 19.19
N LEU A 420 17.74 -0.78 18.60
CA LEU A 420 17.12 -1.98 19.15
C LEU A 420 18.02 -3.21 19.06
N ARG A 421 18.94 -3.29 18.08
CA ARG A 421 19.88 -4.42 17.94
C ARG A 421 20.72 -4.63 19.19
N ARG A 422 21.14 -3.54 19.85
CA ARG A 422 21.89 -3.56 21.11
C ARG A 422 21.08 -4.10 22.29
N MET A 423 19.75 -3.97 22.25
CA MET A 423 18.84 -4.38 23.33
C MET A 423 18.22 -5.77 23.10
N SER A 424 17.80 -6.04 21.86
CA SER A 424 17.13 -7.28 21.45
C SER A 424 17.20 -7.45 19.93
N PRO A 425 18.04 -8.37 19.42
CA PRO A 425 18.09 -8.72 18.01
C PRO A 425 16.72 -9.18 17.45
N ARG A 426 15.86 -9.75 18.29
CA ARG A 426 14.49 -10.15 17.93
C ARG A 426 13.59 -8.95 17.65
N LEU A 427 13.68 -7.87 18.44
CA LEU A 427 12.93 -6.64 18.19
C LEU A 427 13.50 -5.90 16.98
N ALA A 428 14.83 -5.80 16.88
CA ALA A 428 15.50 -5.19 15.74
C ALA A 428 15.07 -5.84 14.42
N SER A 429 15.02 -7.17 14.34
CA SER A 429 14.57 -7.86 13.13
C SER A 429 13.16 -7.43 12.73
N GLU A 430 12.21 -7.24 13.65
CA GLU A 430 10.85 -6.79 13.32
C GLU A 430 10.81 -5.37 12.73
N VAL A 431 11.72 -4.49 13.16
CA VAL A 431 11.89 -3.14 12.61
C VAL A 431 12.66 -3.11 11.29
N ALA A 432 13.49 -4.13 11.01
CA ALA A 432 14.24 -4.24 9.76
C ALA A 432 13.29 -4.11 8.54
N PRO A 433 13.68 -3.35 7.50
CA PRO A 433 12.86 -3.14 6.32
C PRO A 433 12.40 -4.46 5.68
N SER A 434 11.24 -4.41 5.02
CA SER A 434 10.49 -5.57 4.52
C SER A 434 9.53 -5.17 3.40
N GLY A 435 9.03 -6.13 2.64
CA GLY A 435 7.97 -5.94 1.65
C GLY A 435 6.80 -5.14 2.22
N TRP A 436 6.31 -5.49 3.41
CA TRP A 436 5.32 -4.70 4.16
C TRP A 436 5.63 -3.21 4.26
N SER A 437 6.85 -2.90 4.70
CA SER A 437 7.25 -1.50 4.90
C SER A 437 7.35 -0.74 3.58
N LYS A 438 7.67 -1.42 2.47
CA LYS A 438 7.81 -0.80 1.15
C LYS A 438 6.51 -0.73 0.37
N LEU A 439 5.60 -1.69 0.54
CA LEU A 439 4.22 -1.58 0.11
C LEU A 439 3.51 -0.42 0.84
N HIS A 440 3.77 -0.26 2.14
CA HIS A 440 3.29 0.91 2.89
C HIS A 440 3.86 2.21 2.33
N ASP A 441 5.19 2.30 2.15
CA ASP A 441 5.84 3.50 1.59
C ASP A 441 5.32 3.84 0.15
N ASP A 442 4.93 2.84 -0.64
CA ASP A 442 4.29 2.99 -1.97
C ASP A 442 2.85 3.51 -1.86
N VAL A 443 2.03 2.92 -0.97
CA VAL A 443 0.64 3.31 -0.73
C VAL A 443 0.52 4.74 -0.16
N LYS A 444 1.54 5.22 0.57
CA LYS A 444 1.58 6.61 1.08
C LYS A 444 1.42 7.68 -0.01
N ILE A 445 2.09 7.48 -1.15
CA ILE A 445 2.09 8.39 -2.30
C ILE A 445 0.66 8.66 -2.78
N TYR A 446 -0.27 7.72 -2.56
CA TYR A 446 -1.66 7.88 -2.93
C TYR A 446 -2.50 8.48 -1.79
N ALA A 447 -2.36 7.98 -0.56
CA ALA A 447 -3.22 8.38 0.56
C ALA A 447 -2.96 9.78 1.13
N GLY A 448 -1.75 10.31 0.95
CA GLY A 448 -1.39 11.65 1.44
C GLY A 448 -2.45 12.70 1.07
N TYR A 449 -3.03 12.59 -0.12
CA TYR A 449 -4.01 13.55 -0.65
C TYR A 449 -5.43 13.40 -0.10
N PHE A 450 -5.81 12.25 0.47
CA PHE A 450 -7.22 11.93 0.77
C PHE A 450 -7.83 12.90 1.78
N ARG A 451 -7.05 13.24 2.82
CA ARG A 451 -7.40 14.19 3.89
C ARG A 451 -7.82 15.58 3.38
N PHE A 452 -7.25 16.03 2.26
CA PHE A 452 -7.53 17.37 1.75
C PHE A 452 -8.96 17.48 1.20
N ILE A 453 -9.55 16.39 0.70
CA ILE A 453 -10.89 16.38 0.11
C ILE A 453 -11.93 16.91 1.11
N ALA A 454 -11.88 16.46 2.38
CA ALA A 454 -12.80 16.86 3.43
C ALA A 454 -12.67 18.34 3.85
N VAL A 455 -11.45 18.89 3.87
CA VAL A 455 -11.21 20.30 4.23
C VAL A 455 -11.53 21.21 3.04
N VAL A 456 -11.06 20.87 1.85
CA VAL A 456 -11.28 21.64 0.62
C VAL A 456 -12.77 21.68 0.26
N SER A 457 -13.50 20.58 0.43
CA SER A 457 -14.97 20.58 0.25
C SER A 457 -15.71 21.47 1.24
N LEU A 458 -15.25 21.57 2.49
CA LEU A 458 -15.81 22.51 3.47
C LEU A 458 -15.58 23.96 3.05
N VAL A 459 -14.36 24.30 2.60
CA VAL A 459 -14.02 25.64 2.11
C VAL A 459 -14.89 26.01 0.89
N PHE A 460 -15.02 25.11 -0.09
CA PHE A 460 -15.90 25.35 -1.25
C PHE A 460 -17.37 25.47 -0.86
N ALA A 461 -17.87 24.63 0.05
CA ALA A 461 -19.26 24.70 0.49
C ALA A 461 -19.58 26.02 1.21
N ARG A 462 -18.66 26.53 2.04
CA ARG A 462 -18.80 27.85 2.69
C ARG A 462 -18.79 28.98 1.66
N ALA A 463 -17.86 28.96 0.70
CA ALA A 463 -17.79 29.95 -0.38
C ALA A 463 -19.06 29.99 -1.24
N ILE A 464 -19.61 28.81 -1.56
CA ILE A 464 -20.85 28.69 -2.36
C ILE A 464 -22.07 29.12 -1.54
N TYR A 465 -22.19 28.70 -0.28
CA TYR A 465 -23.40 28.94 0.52
C TYR A 465 -23.50 30.37 1.05
N TYR A 466 -22.38 30.99 1.43
CA TYR A 466 -22.37 32.34 2.00
C TYR A 466 -22.10 33.46 0.98
N GLU A 467 -21.71 33.11 -0.26
CA GLU A 467 -21.29 34.04 -1.32
C GLU A 467 -20.18 35.04 -0.88
N ASP A 468 -19.45 34.67 0.18
CA ASP A 468 -18.42 35.47 0.82
C ASP A 468 -17.04 34.88 0.46
N LEU A 469 -16.20 35.69 -0.18
CA LEU A 469 -14.82 35.36 -0.54
C LEU A 469 -13.80 36.18 0.27
N SER A 470 -14.23 36.82 1.37
CA SER A 470 -13.32 37.47 2.30
C SER A 470 -12.35 36.47 2.93
N PHE A 471 -11.15 36.95 3.25
CA PHE A 471 -10.14 36.10 3.90
C PHE A 471 -10.41 35.88 5.38
N ASP A 472 -11.05 36.84 6.06
CA ASP A 472 -11.28 36.84 7.50
C ASP A 472 -12.74 37.17 7.84
N GLY A 473 -13.36 36.36 8.69
CA GLY A 473 -14.72 36.57 9.16
C GLY A 473 -15.45 35.26 9.50
N PRO A 474 -16.59 35.32 10.21
CA PRO A 474 -17.32 34.12 10.65
C PRO A 474 -17.85 33.28 9.47
N ARG A 475 -18.02 33.89 8.30
CA ARG A 475 -18.46 33.26 7.04
C ARG A 475 -17.34 33.05 6.02
N ALA A 476 -16.13 33.55 6.27
CA ALA A 476 -14.99 33.39 5.38
C ALA A 476 -14.77 31.91 5.02
N PRO A 477 -14.50 31.56 3.74
CA PRO A 477 -14.44 30.16 3.31
C PRO A 477 -13.41 29.33 4.07
N ALA A 478 -12.25 29.94 4.33
CA ALA A 478 -11.14 29.34 5.06
C ALA A 478 -11.05 29.81 6.53
N PHE A 479 -12.11 30.40 7.08
CA PHE A 479 -12.21 31.00 8.43
C PHE A 479 -11.33 32.25 8.66
N ASN A 480 -10.03 32.18 8.33
CA ASN A 480 -9.10 33.30 8.36
C ASN A 480 -7.97 33.11 7.31
N PHE A 481 -7.22 34.17 7.04
CA PHE A 481 -6.12 34.16 6.06
C PHE A 481 -5.04 33.09 6.38
N SER A 482 -4.67 32.94 7.66
CA SER A 482 -3.65 31.97 8.10
C SER A 482 -4.06 30.52 7.80
N ALA A 483 -5.32 30.17 8.02
CA ALA A 483 -5.85 28.84 7.76
C ALA A 483 -5.92 28.53 6.25
N GLY A 484 -6.24 29.53 5.41
CA GLY A 484 -6.12 29.43 3.96
C GLY A 484 -4.68 29.15 3.51
N CYS A 485 -3.71 29.91 4.03
CA CYS A 485 -2.29 29.68 3.79
C CYS A 485 -1.82 28.30 4.31
N CYS A 486 -2.29 27.87 5.48
CA CYS A 486 -1.97 26.58 6.09
C CYS A 486 -2.39 25.41 5.19
N LEU A 487 -3.63 25.43 4.68
CA LEU A 487 -4.15 24.41 3.80
C LEU A 487 -3.35 24.31 2.48
N LEU A 488 -3.07 25.45 1.85
CA LEU A 488 -2.29 25.52 0.61
C LEU A 488 -0.85 25.06 0.83
N ALA A 489 -0.19 25.53 1.89
CA ALA A 489 1.18 25.17 2.22
C ALA A 489 1.31 23.66 2.50
N LEU A 490 0.44 23.09 3.33
CA LEU A 490 0.46 21.65 3.64
C LEU A 490 0.22 20.78 2.40
N PHE A 491 -0.59 21.23 1.44
CA PHE A 491 -0.77 20.55 0.15
C PHE A 491 0.49 20.61 -0.73
N LEU A 492 1.13 21.78 -0.82
CA LEU A 492 2.39 21.95 -1.56
C LEU A 492 3.55 21.18 -0.91
N LEU A 493 3.55 21.05 0.41
CA LEU A 493 4.55 20.25 1.14
C LEU A 493 4.37 18.74 0.92
N GLU A 494 3.14 18.23 0.83
CA GLU A 494 2.87 16.83 0.44
C GLU A 494 3.39 16.55 -0.99
N LEU A 495 3.10 17.46 -1.94
CA LEU A 495 3.62 17.36 -3.31
C LEU A 495 5.16 17.38 -3.34
N LEU A 496 5.80 18.22 -2.53
CA LEU A 496 7.26 18.29 -2.42
C LEU A 496 7.85 17.00 -1.83
N GLU A 497 7.25 16.47 -0.76
CA GLU A 497 7.60 15.20 -0.14
C GLU A 497 7.57 14.05 -1.16
N ASP A 498 6.48 13.94 -1.92
CA ASP A 498 6.33 12.93 -2.97
C ASP A 498 7.35 13.11 -4.09
N GLN A 499 7.61 14.33 -4.58
CA GLN A 499 8.64 14.53 -5.61
C GLN A 499 10.05 14.18 -5.10
N VAL A 500 10.35 14.46 -3.82
CA VAL A 500 11.62 14.05 -3.19
C VAL A 500 11.75 12.54 -3.14
N VAL A 501 10.69 11.81 -2.82
CA VAL A 501 10.72 10.33 -2.70
C VAL A 501 10.67 9.65 -4.07
N ILE A 502 9.77 10.03 -4.97
CA ILE A 502 9.57 9.43 -6.29
C ILE A 502 10.79 9.64 -7.20
N ARG A 503 11.39 10.83 -7.19
CA ARG A 503 12.63 11.12 -7.95
C ARG A 503 13.91 10.75 -7.20
N GLU A 504 13.75 10.16 -6.00
CA GLU A 504 14.81 9.82 -5.05
C GLU A 504 15.79 10.98 -4.81
N LEU A 505 15.32 12.24 -4.77
CA LEU A 505 16.19 13.44 -4.75
C LEU A 505 17.24 13.37 -3.63
N LEU A 506 16.85 12.80 -2.49
CA LEU A 506 17.71 12.47 -1.36
C LEU A 506 18.02 10.96 -1.31
N PRO A 507 19.19 10.56 -0.77
CA PRO A 507 19.54 9.15 -0.66
C PRO A 507 18.62 8.40 0.31
N MET A 508 18.09 7.26 -0.15
CA MET A 508 17.46 6.26 0.72
C MET A 508 18.45 5.80 1.79
N SER A 509 17.95 5.43 2.97
CA SER A 509 18.75 4.81 4.03
C SER A 509 19.47 3.55 3.51
N PRO A 510 20.71 3.29 3.93
CA PRO A 510 21.41 2.07 3.57
C PRO A 510 20.70 0.83 4.15
N VAL A 511 20.88 -0.31 3.49
CA VAL A 511 20.49 -1.62 4.02
C VAL A 511 21.79 -2.40 4.25
N SER A 512 22.20 -2.52 5.51
CA SER A 512 23.40 -3.29 5.88
C SER A 512 23.18 -4.78 5.67
N ALA A 513 24.27 -5.53 5.46
CA ALA A 513 24.21 -7.00 5.39
C ALA A 513 23.46 -7.59 6.59
N GLU A 514 23.77 -7.08 7.79
CA GLU A 514 23.09 -7.44 9.04
C GLU A 514 21.56 -7.35 8.98
N MET A 515 20.98 -6.33 8.32
CA MET A 515 19.53 -6.20 8.19
C MET A 515 18.94 -7.30 7.30
N LEU A 516 19.68 -7.73 6.28
CA LEU A 516 19.30 -8.83 5.39
C LEU A 516 19.39 -10.17 6.14
N ASP A 517 20.49 -10.38 6.87
CA ASP A 517 20.80 -11.62 7.59
C ASP A 517 19.77 -11.96 8.67
N THR A 518 19.14 -10.95 9.30
CA THR A 518 18.07 -11.20 10.29
C THR A 518 16.83 -11.93 9.75
N ARG A 519 16.72 -12.16 8.42
CA ARG A 519 15.57 -12.81 7.77
C ARG A 519 15.90 -13.83 6.67
N THR A 520 16.94 -14.63 6.88
CA THR A 520 17.29 -15.84 6.10
C THR A 520 16.28 -17.01 6.23
N ALA A 521 14.98 -16.71 6.19
CA ALA A 521 13.97 -17.73 5.92
C ALA A 521 14.13 -18.27 4.48
N ARG A 522 13.65 -19.49 4.19
CA ARG A 522 14.01 -20.22 2.96
C ARG A 522 13.18 -19.89 1.70
N MET A 523 12.09 -19.12 1.78
CA MET A 523 11.11 -19.00 0.67
C MET A 523 10.86 -17.57 0.19
N ASN A 524 11.00 -17.28 -1.10
CA ASN A 524 10.89 -15.92 -1.68
C ASN A 524 9.50 -15.25 -1.57
N ALA A 525 8.47 -16.01 -1.17
CA ALA A 525 7.12 -15.52 -0.91
C ALA A 525 6.95 -14.72 0.39
N ASP A 526 7.93 -14.75 1.31
CA ASP A 526 7.79 -14.08 2.62
C ASP A 526 7.90 -12.55 2.50
N PHE A 527 6.76 -11.86 2.58
CA PHE A 527 6.64 -10.39 2.70
C PHE A 527 7.47 -9.78 3.84
N GLY A 528 7.92 -10.58 4.82
CA GLY A 528 8.90 -10.19 5.82
C GLY A 528 10.27 -9.80 5.25
N ARG A 529 10.65 -10.29 4.05
CA ARG A 529 11.91 -9.92 3.40
C ARG A 529 11.81 -8.60 2.65
N LEU A 530 12.92 -7.89 2.58
CA LEU A 530 13.12 -6.75 1.68
C LEU A 530 13.68 -7.17 0.31
N VAL A 531 14.35 -8.32 0.26
CA VAL A 531 15.18 -8.75 -0.87
C VAL A 531 14.72 -10.09 -1.41
N THR A 532 14.66 -10.19 -2.74
CA THR A 532 14.49 -11.48 -3.41
C THR A 532 15.79 -12.27 -3.25
N LEU A 533 15.72 -13.44 -2.61
CA LEU A 533 16.89 -14.31 -2.53
C LEU A 533 17.07 -14.98 -3.89
N GLU A 534 18.29 -14.89 -4.41
CA GLU A 534 18.72 -15.76 -5.48
C GLU A 534 18.85 -17.17 -4.88
N CYS A 535 17.93 -18.06 -5.23
CA CYS A 535 18.09 -19.46 -4.85
C CYS A 535 19.12 -20.05 -5.81
N ARG A 536 20.27 -20.46 -5.28
CA ARG A 536 21.25 -21.31 -5.97
C ARG A 536 21.21 -22.71 -5.35
N PRO A 537 21.57 -23.77 -6.09
CA PRO A 537 21.88 -25.06 -5.50
C PRO A 537 22.95 -24.90 -4.41
N ASN A 538 22.91 -25.79 -3.43
CA ASN A 538 23.98 -25.92 -2.47
C ASN A 538 25.26 -26.37 -3.20
N TYR A 539 26.32 -25.61 -3.01
CA TYR A 539 27.68 -25.95 -3.39
C TYR A 539 28.54 -25.83 -2.13
N GLU A 540 29.49 -26.76 -1.96
CA GLU A 540 30.45 -26.72 -0.86
C GLU A 540 31.43 -25.56 -0.98
N GLU A 541 31.98 -25.18 0.18
CA GLU A 541 33.10 -24.26 0.28
C GLU A 541 34.33 -24.80 -0.45
N THR A 542 34.89 -23.99 -1.34
CA THR A 542 36.34 -23.98 -1.60
C THR A 542 36.92 -22.76 -0.88
N GLU A 543 38.20 -22.84 -0.48
CA GLU A 543 38.84 -21.97 0.53
C GLU A 543 38.90 -20.46 0.20
N ASN A 544 38.32 -19.99 -0.91
CA ASN A 544 38.29 -18.59 -1.30
C ASN A 544 36.85 -18.10 -1.56
N PRO A 545 36.08 -17.72 -0.50
CA PRO A 545 34.65 -17.35 -0.62
C PRO A 545 34.37 -16.15 -1.53
N TRP A 546 35.39 -15.42 -1.95
CA TRP A 546 35.29 -14.21 -2.77
C TRP A 546 35.45 -14.48 -4.27
N HIS A 547 36.07 -15.60 -4.68
CA HIS A 547 36.40 -15.93 -6.07
C HIS A 547 37.01 -14.75 -6.85
N LEU A 548 37.96 -14.02 -6.25
CA LEU A 548 38.53 -12.80 -6.84
C LEU A 548 39.22 -13.06 -8.20
N GLU A 549 39.66 -14.29 -8.43
CA GLU A 549 40.29 -14.78 -9.66
C GLU A 549 39.30 -14.92 -10.84
N GLU A 550 37.99 -15.01 -10.58
CA GLU A 550 36.95 -15.02 -11.62
C GLU A 550 36.65 -13.61 -12.17
N LEU A 551 37.11 -12.57 -11.49
CA LEU A 551 36.96 -11.18 -11.89
C LEU A 551 38.03 -10.82 -12.94
N ASN A 552 37.61 -10.14 -14.00
CA ASN A 552 38.52 -9.46 -14.90
C ASN A 552 39.19 -8.27 -14.18
N GLU A 553 40.14 -7.62 -14.85
CA GLU A 553 40.88 -6.45 -14.33
C GLU A 553 39.97 -5.25 -13.94
N LYS A 554 38.70 -5.25 -14.34
CA LYS A 554 37.69 -4.23 -13.99
C LYS A 554 36.81 -4.61 -12.79
N GLY A 555 36.99 -5.80 -12.22
CA GLY A 555 36.14 -6.33 -11.15
C GLY A 555 34.81 -6.93 -11.64
N GLU A 556 34.72 -7.31 -12.91
CA GLU A 556 33.54 -7.93 -13.53
C GLU A 556 33.80 -9.42 -13.74
N ARG A 557 32.87 -10.32 -13.39
CA ARG A 557 33.07 -11.76 -13.63
C ARG A 557 33.21 -12.05 -15.13
N ARG A 558 34.24 -12.81 -15.52
CA ARG A 558 34.27 -13.45 -16.85
C ARG A 558 33.06 -14.39 -16.96
N GLY A 559 32.42 -14.40 -18.14
CA GLY A 559 31.21 -15.19 -18.37
C GLY A 559 31.42 -16.67 -18.02
N SER A 560 30.52 -17.23 -17.22
CA SER A 560 30.67 -18.57 -16.64
C SER A 560 30.62 -19.67 -17.70
N VAL A 561 31.79 -20.20 -18.05
CA VAL A 561 31.95 -21.44 -18.80
C VAL A 561 33.04 -22.28 -18.14
N SER A 562 32.66 -23.07 -17.14
CA SER A 562 33.29 -24.35 -16.79
C SER A 562 32.41 -25.07 -15.76
N ILE A 563 31.90 -26.24 -16.13
CA ILE A 563 31.30 -27.20 -15.20
C ILE A 563 32.24 -28.41 -15.22
N VAL A 564 32.88 -28.71 -14.09
CA VAL A 564 33.77 -29.87 -13.94
C VAL A 564 33.01 -30.95 -13.17
N PRO A 565 32.71 -32.12 -13.77
CA PRO A 565 32.00 -33.20 -13.07
C PRO A 565 32.93 -33.96 -12.11
N GLY A 566 32.43 -34.39 -10.94
CA GLY A 566 33.00 -35.57 -10.24
C GLY A 566 33.30 -35.53 -8.73
N LYS A 567 32.67 -34.68 -7.89
CA LYS A 567 32.80 -34.77 -6.41
C LYS A 567 31.44 -34.62 -5.67
N PRO A 568 31.28 -35.23 -4.47
CA PRO A 568 30.07 -35.14 -3.64
C PRO A 568 30.00 -33.82 -2.84
N VAL A 569 28.81 -33.43 -2.32
CA VAL A 569 28.47 -32.01 -2.01
C VAL A 569 27.51 -31.79 -0.80
N GLU A 570 27.91 -30.91 0.13
CA GLU A 570 27.15 -30.20 1.18
C GLU A 570 26.92 -28.67 0.89
N LEU A 571 26.80 -27.79 1.92
CA LEU A 571 26.05 -26.50 1.93
C LEU A 571 26.94 -25.24 2.17
N LEU A 572 26.61 -23.97 1.84
CA LEU A 572 25.54 -23.29 1.05
C LEU A 572 25.91 -21.79 0.86
N ASP A 573 25.66 -21.14 -0.31
CA ASP A 573 25.83 -19.67 -0.48
C ASP A 573 24.63 -18.98 -1.20
N GLN A 574 23.86 -18.19 -0.43
CA GLN A 574 22.79 -17.31 -0.93
C GLN A 574 23.36 -15.96 -1.38
N ARG A 575 23.93 -15.92 -2.59
CA ARG A 575 24.41 -14.66 -3.19
C ARG A 575 23.24 -13.72 -3.52
N HIS A 576 22.99 -12.73 -2.67
CA HIS A 576 22.21 -11.54 -3.04
C HIS A 576 22.86 -10.88 -4.27
N SER A 577 22.14 -10.78 -5.40
CA SER A 577 22.80 -10.53 -6.70
C SER A 577 23.66 -9.26 -6.73
N LEU A 578 24.87 -9.44 -7.27
CA LEU A 578 25.88 -8.41 -7.43
C LEU A 578 25.58 -7.56 -8.67
N GLY A 579 24.47 -6.82 -8.64
CA GLY A 579 24.16 -5.87 -9.71
C GLY A 579 25.24 -4.80 -9.85
N GLU A 580 25.44 -4.32 -11.08
CA GLU A 580 26.54 -3.43 -11.48
C GLU A 580 26.85 -2.31 -10.48
N ARG A 581 28.16 -2.05 -10.27
CA ARG A 581 28.66 -0.90 -9.51
C ARG A 581 28.42 0.40 -10.28
N ARG A 582 27.17 0.87 -10.38
CA ARG A 582 26.91 2.25 -10.82
C ARG A 582 27.57 3.23 -9.84
N PHE A 583 28.08 4.34 -10.40
CA PHE A 583 28.82 5.39 -9.69
C PHE A 583 27.98 6.67 -9.58
N SER A 584 26.75 6.58 -9.09
CA SER A 584 25.97 7.77 -8.73
C SER A 584 26.36 8.26 -7.33
N PHE A 585 26.35 9.57 -7.09
CA PHE A 585 26.59 10.14 -5.75
C PHE A 585 25.74 9.46 -4.67
N ARG A 586 24.45 9.23 -4.95
CA ARG A 586 23.51 8.51 -4.05
C ARG A 586 23.99 7.09 -3.73
N SER A 587 24.52 6.36 -4.70
CA SER A 587 25.07 5.02 -4.48
C SER A 587 26.38 5.03 -3.68
N THR A 588 27.24 6.02 -3.91
CA THR A 588 28.48 6.22 -3.14
C THR A 588 28.19 6.56 -1.69
N PHE A 589 27.22 7.45 -1.43
CA PHE A 589 26.79 7.81 -0.09
C PHE A 589 26.21 6.62 0.70
N ARG A 590 25.37 5.79 0.06
CA ARG A 590 24.86 4.55 0.70
C ARG A 590 25.98 3.55 1.01
N ARG A 591 26.99 3.41 0.14
CA ARG A 591 28.19 2.58 0.39
C ARG A 591 29.03 3.11 1.55
N TRP A 592 29.25 4.42 1.62
CA TRP A 592 29.96 5.06 2.74
C TRP A 592 29.29 4.78 4.09
N LEU A 593 27.96 4.60 4.10
CA LEU A 593 27.17 4.21 5.27
C LEU A 593 26.95 2.69 5.40
N GLY A 594 27.80 1.86 4.79
CA GLY A 594 27.79 0.41 5.00
C GLY A 594 26.80 -0.39 4.13
N GLN A 595 26.18 0.20 3.11
CA GLN A 595 25.49 -0.60 2.09
C GLN A 595 26.49 -1.15 1.06
N GLU A 596 27.04 -2.33 1.33
CA GLU A 596 28.01 -3.00 0.46
C GLU A 596 27.41 -3.47 -0.89
N ARG A 597 26.13 -3.87 -0.91
CA ARG A 597 25.50 -4.61 -2.01
C ARG A 597 24.35 -3.85 -2.68
N LYS A 598 24.05 -4.16 -3.96
CA LYS A 598 22.79 -3.71 -4.60
C LYS A 598 21.64 -4.49 -3.93
N VAL A 599 20.55 -3.79 -3.65
CA VAL A 599 19.36 -4.39 -3.05
C VAL A 599 18.35 -4.61 -4.17
N ILE A 600 18.08 -5.86 -4.56
CA ILE A 600 16.95 -6.19 -5.42
C ILE A 600 15.69 -6.20 -4.53
N PRO A 601 14.61 -5.48 -4.86
CA PRO A 601 13.37 -5.56 -4.09
C PRO A 601 12.81 -6.98 -4.01
N ALA A 602 12.06 -7.26 -2.95
CA ALA A 602 11.36 -8.53 -2.78
C ALA A 602 10.35 -8.74 -3.93
N LEU A 603 10.24 -9.97 -4.41
CA LEU A 603 9.35 -10.37 -5.51
C LEU A 603 7.87 -9.99 -5.25
N THR A 604 7.48 -9.89 -3.97
CA THR A 604 6.16 -9.41 -3.53
C THR A 604 5.86 -7.95 -3.88
N LEU A 605 6.88 -7.13 -4.15
CA LEU A 605 6.81 -5.73 -4.60
C LEU A 605 6.85 -5.58 -6.13
N HIS A 606 7.03 -6.68 -6.86
CA HIS A 606 6.97 -6.73 -8.32
C HIS A 606 5.60 -7.25 -8.80
N GLY A 607 5.05 -6.61 -9.84
CA GLY A 607 3.75 -6.97 -10.40
C GLY A 607 2.57 -6.49 -9.55
N LEU A 608 2.73 -5.42 -8.75
CA LEU A 608 1.66 -4.92 -7.88
C LEU A 608 0.38 -4.68 -8.70
N ARG A 609 -0.74 -5.11 -8.13
CA ARG A 609 -2.04 -5.18 -8.79
C ARG A 609 -2.89 -3.99 -8.41
N GLU A 610 -3.42 -3.28 -9.39
CA GLU A 610 -4.38 -2.22 -9.15
C GLU A 610 -5.62 -2.75 -8.44
N MET A 611 -5.97 -2.16 -7.28
CA MET A 611 -7.23 -2.45 -6.59
C MET A 611 -8.43 -1.90 -7.38
N PRO A 612 -9.60 -2.55 -7.29
CA PRO A 612 -10.79 -2.11 -8.04
C PRO A 612 -11.27 -0.74 -7.54
N LEU A 613 -11.87 0.05 -8.42
CA LEU A 613 -12.35 1.41 -8.11
C LEU A 613 -13.22 1.47 -6.84
N PRO A 614 -14.20 0.57 -6.58
CA PRO A 614 -14.97 0.59 -5.34
C PRO A 614 -14.12 0.47 -4.06
N ALA A 615 -13.07 -0.37 -4.06
CA ALA A 615 -12.18 -0.51 -2.90
C ALA A 615 -11.36 0.75 -2.65
N GLN A 616 -10.85 1.39 -3.71
CA GLN A 616 -10.11 2.66 -3.59
C GLN A 616 -11.05 3.79 -3.14
N LEU A 617 -12.25 3.89 -3.73
CA LEU A 617 -13.29 4.85 -3.36
C LEU A 617 -13.71 4.73 -1.89
N SER A 618 -13.91 3.50 -1.38
CA SER A 618 -14.25 3.27 0.03
C SER A 618 -13.12 3.62 0.98
N ALA A 619 -11.87 3.29 0.66
CA ALA A 619 -10.72 3.68 1.48
C ALA A 619 -10.60 5.22 1.57
N MET A 620 -10.82 5.92 0.46
CA MET A 620 -10.83 7.39 0.40
C MET A 620 -12.00 7.99 1.17
N ALA A 621 -13.21 7.46 1.03
CA ALA A 621 -14.40 7.93 1.72
C ALA A 621 -14.28 7.81 3.25
N ILE A 622 -13.71 6.70 3.74
CA ILE A 622 -13.43 6.49 5.16
C ILE A 622 -12.38 7.50 5.66
N ALA A 623 -11.32 7.76 4.89
CA ALA A 623 -10.35 8.80 5.22
C ALA A 623 -10.98 10.21 5.29
N CYS A 624 -11.92 10.51 4.39
CA CYS A 624 -12.68 11.74 4.41
C CYS A 624 -13.57 11.84 5.66
N GLU A 625 -14.32 10.79 6.03
CA GLU A 625 -15.13 10.79 7.26
C GLU A 625 -14.29 10.99 8.51
N ILE A 626 -13.12 10.34 8.60
CA ILE A 626 -12.25 10.49 9.77
C ILE A 626 -11.70 11.92 9.85
N THR A 627 -11.39 12.53 8.71
CA THR A 627 -11.03 13.95 8.64
C THR A 627 -12.20 14.86 9.05
N VAL A 628 -13.42 14.60 8.60
CA VAL A 628 -14.65 15.32 9.01
C VAL A 628 -14.90 15.17 10.51
N THR A 629 -14.71 13.97 11.08
CA THR A 629 -14.84 13.71 12.51
C THR A 629 -13.82 14.51 13.32
N TYR A 630 -12.56 14.53 12.89
CA TYR A 630 -11.53 15.36 13.53
C TYR A 630 -11.87 16.85 13.41
N LEU A 631 -12.32 17.34 12.24
CA LEU A 631 -12.71 18.74 12.05
C LEU A 631 -13.83 19.15 13.00
N ASN A 632 -14.91 18.35 13.09
CA ASN A 632 -16.01 18.65 14.01
C ASN A 632 -15.55 18.58 15.48
N ALA A 633 -14.60 17.71 15.82
CA ALA A 633 -14.07 17.60 17.19
C ALA A 633 -13.12 18.75 17.58
N THR A 634 -12.37 19.33 16.64
CA THR A 634 -11.40 20.40 16.93
C THR A 634 -11.91 21.81 16.69
N LEU A 635 -12.85 22.00 15.76
CA LEU A 635 -13.44 23.31 15.44
C LEU A 635 -14.84 23.51 16.02
N SER A 636 -15.49 22.45 16.52
CA SER A 636 -16.95 22.35 16.67
C SER A 636 -17.69 22.30 15.32
N PRO A 637 -18.79 21.54 15.23
CA PRO A 637 -19.59 21.44 14.02
C PRO A 637 -20.32 22.75 13.67
N GLY A 638 -20.70 23.56 14.67
CA GLY A 638 -21.45 24.79 14.47
C GLY A 638 -20.57 25.91 13.91
N PHE A 639 -19.37 26.07 14.46
CA PHE A 639 -18.38 27.00 13.93
C PHE A 639 -17.84 26.55 12.56
N ALA A 640 -17.53 25.25 12.38
CA ALA A 640 -17.13 24.71 11.08
C ALA A 640 -18.14 25.05 9.96
N ARG A 641 -19.43 24.99 10.26
CA ARG A 641 -20.53 25.35 9.34
C ARG A 641 -20.75 26.86 9.16
N GLY A 642 -20.24 27.71 10.04
CA GLY A 642 -20.44 29.17 9.99
C GLY A 642 -21.65 29.68 10.79
N LEU A 643 -22.20 28.85 11.67
CA LEU A 643 -23.30 29.20 12.58
C LEU A 643 -22.81 30.02 13.77
N CYS A 644 -21.61 29.69 14.27
CA CYS A 644 -20.97 30.34 15.41
C CYS A 644 -19.88 31.32 14.94
N GLN A 645 -19.76 32.46 15.63
CA GLN A 645 -18.78 33.49 15.26
C GLN A 645 -17.36 33.18 15.73
N THR A 646 -17.23 32.46 16.84
CA THR A 646 -15.95 32.04 17.44
C THR A 646 -15.94 30.53 17.58
N PRO A 647 -14.76 29.87 17.47
CA PRO A 647 -14.64 28.48 17.84
C PRO A 647 -14.83 28.38 19.37
N PRO A 648 -15.69 27.48 19.88
CA PRO A 648 -15.84 27.30 21.31
C PRO A 648 -14.51 26.83 21.92
N ALA A 649 -14.30 27.11 23.21
CA ALA A 649 -13.20 26.50 23.96
C ALA A 649 -13.28 24.98 23.80
N PHE A 650 -12.14 24.33 23.54
CA PHE A 650 -12.04 22.93 23.12
C PHE A 650 -12.93 22.01 23.99
N GLN A 651 -14.11 21.69 23.47
CA GLN A 651 -14.98 20.68 24.05
C GLN A 651 -14.33 19.33 23.71
N GLY A 652 -14.25 18.42 24.69
CA GLY A 652 -13.60 17.13 24.51
C GLY A 652 -14.27 16.26 23.43
N LEU A 653 -13.87 14.99 23.30
CA LEU A 653 -14.43 14.07 22.31
C LEU A 653 -15.91 13.67 22.58
N VAL A 654 -16.83 14.63 22.49
CA VAL A 654 -18.28 14.43 22.38
C VAL A 654 -18.58 14.02 20.94
N MET A 655 -18.01 12.89 20.53
CA MET A 655 -17.75 12.55 19.12
C MET A 655 -19.00 12.30 18.27
N LEU A 656 -20.16 12.10 18.92
CA LEU A 656 -21.38 11.57 18.28
C LEU A 656 -22.68 12.20 18.82
N TRP A 657 -22.63 13.26 19.63
CA TRP A 657 -23.87 13.89 20.10
C TRP A 657 -23.73 15.40 20.21
N TRP A 658 -24.34 16.09 19.24
CA TRP A 658 -24.44 17.54 19.26
C TRP A 658 -25.92 17.90 19.40
N PRO A 659 -26.29 18.81 20.33
CA PRO A 659 -27.66 19.28 20.43
C PRO A 659 -28.17 19.93 19.13
N VAL A 660 -29.47 20.19 19.10
CA VAL A 660 -30.15 20.92 18.02
C VAL A 660 -30.73 22.21 18.61
N PRO A 661 -30.49 23.39 18.01
CA PRO A 661 -29.47 23.64 16.99
C PRO A 661 -28.06 23.35 17.52
N LEU A 662 -27.07 23.26 16.62
CA LEU A 662 -25.67 23.10 17.02
C LEU A 662 -25.27 24.25 17.96
N GLN A 663 -24.80 23.90 19.16
CA GLN A 663 -24.36 24.89 20.13
C GLN A 663 -23.12 25.64 19.66
N CYS A 664 -23.15 26.94 19.96
CA CYS A 664 -21.98 27.77 20.19
C CYS A 664 -21.72 27.78 21.71
#